data_AF-A0A4V4H4X5-F1
#
_entry.id   AF-A0A4V4H4X5-F1
#
_cell.length_a   1.000
_cell.length_b   1.000
_cell.length_c   1.000
_cell.angle_alpha   90.00
_cell.angle_beta   90.00
_cell.angle_gamma   90.00
#
_symmetry.space_group_name_H-M   'P 1'
#
loop_
_entity.id
_entity.type
_entity.pdbx_description
1 polymer ?
#
loop_
_entity_poly.entity_id
_entity_poly.type
_entity_poly.pdbx_seq_one_letter_code
_entity_poly.pdbx_strand_id
1 'polypeptide(L)'
;MDILIAQIQADLRSSDALRQSGALLQALQQSAAGRDVSAVARSTCEEILASPASAVSKKLAFDLIRSTRLTPDLWDTVCSAVRADLDFPDPDVAAAAVSILSAIPSHRLPRLVADAHREIAACFDSPSETLRLAATETLGCVLARDDLVLLCDTAPGLLDRASAWWARIAEGTLDRSDAVSRAAFEAVGRLFQEFETKRMSRLAGDKLIDGENSLAIRSNWVVAAIDLVWKKRNALMARSLIIPVESFRATVFPLVYAAKAVASGSLEVFRKLSRPGESSNNTGTATAVDSSMSAEKHVGVSDVVSHLLPFLSSLDPPLIFEVSLFKMLLLMVRNLRAESDRMHALACICRTALCVDLFAKESVRRGQKPLPGTDITSLFEDARIKDDLNSVTSKSLFREELVASLVESCFQLSLPLPEQKNSGTEGRVIGALAYGTGYGALNWTESALEVVEVCRPCVLWDCDGRTYAIDCYLKLLVRLCHIYDTRGGVKRIKDGASQEQILNETRLRNLQLQLIKDLREVHTPRISARLIWAIAEHFDMEGLDPLLADDLEDPLNIIISNIHNVLFNTESSATTANRLQDVQAILICAQRLGTRNLRAGQLLSKELEDFRGSTLADSVNKHQSRYILQILKYVASHPESRWVGVSETTGDYPFSHHKLTVQFFETSVAQDRKLEGLVHKAIQELWRHDPSELSLLLTKGIDSTGHKVPPKPHTLTGSSDPCYVEAYHLADSTDGRITLHLKILNLTELEINRVDIRVGLSGALYFMDGSLQAVRPLRNLVSQDPVLSSVTVGVSHFERCALWVQVLYYPFYGSGVSGDYEGDYADEDSQILRQKRSQKPELGEPVILRCQPYKIPLTDLLLPHKCSPVEYFRLWPSLPAILEYTGAYTYEGSGFKATAAQQYEASPFLSGLRSLASKPFHQVCSHFIRTVAGFQLCYAAKTWYGGFVGMMIFGASEVSRNVDLGDETTTMMCKFVIRASDPSITKEIGSDLQGWLDDITDGGVEYMPEEEVKTAAAERLRISMEKIALFKAAKPPPQPPKEEEEEDEDQKKKENDDENGNPKEPSTLSTLTAEEVEHRALQSAVLQEWHILCKEKAVKVQ
;
A
#
# COMPACT_ATOMS: atom_id res chain seq x y z
N MET A 1 -35.13 37.49 57.61
CA MET A 1 -33.99 36.55 57.68
C MET A 1 -33.65 36.23 59.12
N ASP A 2 -33.53 37.23 60.00
CA ASP A 2 -33.16 36.99 61.41
C ASP A 2 -34.14 36.09 62.18
N ILE A 3 -35.45 36.20 61.89
CA ILE A 3 -36.49 35.31 62.46
C ILE A 3 -36.28 33.85 62.01
N LEU A 4 -35.89 33.65 60.74
CA LEU A 4 -35.64 32.32 60.18
C LEU A 4 -34.36 31.70 60.77
N ILE A 5 -33.30 32.50 60.93
CA ILE A 5 -32.05 32.07 61.56
C ILE A 5 -32.28 31.72 63.04
N ALA A 6 -33.06 32.53 63.77
CA ALA A 6 -33.42 32.25 65.16
C ALA A 6 -34.25 30.97 65.30
N GLN A 7 -35.15 30.71 64.35
CA GLN A 7 -35.93 29.46 64.30
C GLN A 7 -35.02 28.25 64.06
N ILE A 8 -34.13 28.32 63.05
CA ILE A 8 -33.15 27.26 62.76
C ILE A 8 -32.28 26.98 64.00
N GLN A 9 -31.80 28.01 64.68
CA GLN A 9 -31.01 27.85 65.92
C GLN A 9 -31.81 27.22 67.07
N ALA A 10 -33.10 27.54 67.20
CA ALA A 10 -33.97 26.93 68.20
C ALA A 10 -34.20 25.44 67.92
N ASP A 11 -34.39 25.08 66.65
CA ASP A 11 -34.62 23.70 66.23
C ASP A 11 -33.33 22.85 66.32
N LEU A 12 -32.14 23.44 66.12
CA LEU A 12 -30.85 22.79 66.35
C LEU A 12 -30.60 22.44 67.83
N ARG A 13 -31.07 23.28 68.76
CA ARG A 13 -30.97 23.03 70.22
C ARG A 13 -31.97 21.99 70.71
N SER A 14 -32.92 21.56 69.87
CA SER A 14 -33.86 20.51 70.24
C SER A 14 -33.15 19.15 70.29
N SER A 15 -33.58 18.25 71.17
CA SER A 15 -33.07 16.87 71.23
C SER A 15 -33.69 15.93 70.19
N ASP A 16 -34.55 16.45 69.32
CA ASP A 16 -35.27 15.68 68.30
C ASP A 16 -34.47 15.66 66.99
N ALA A 17 -34.02 14.47 66.59
CA ALA A 17 -33.21 14.28 65.40
C ALA A 17 -33.91 14.74 64.09
N LEU A 18 -35.25 14.67 64.01
CA LEU A 18 -35.99 15.13 62.84
C LEU A 18 -36.04 16.65 62.75
N ARG A 19 -36.15 17.34 63.89
CA ARG A 19 -36.10 18.81 63.95
C ARG A 19 -34.70 19.31 63.64
N GLN A 20 -33.68 18.67 64.20
CA GLN A 20 -32.28 19.00 63.91
C GLN A 20 -31.94 18.81 62.42
N SER A 21 -32.28 17.68 61.82
CA SER A 21 -32.01 17.42 60.39
C SER A 21 -32.83 18.33 59.46
N GLY A 22 -34.09 18.60 59.79
CA GLY A 22 -34.92 19.59 59.08
C GLY A 22 -34.33 21.00 59.13
N ALA A 23 -33.83 21.42 60.28
CA ALA A 23 -33.18 22.72 60.46
C ALA A 23 -31.86 22.82 59.66
N LEU A 24 -31.05 21.75 59.64
CA LEU A 24 -29.81 21.70 58.86
C LEU A 24 -30.07 21.73 57.35
N LEU A 25 -31.08 21.00 56.86
CA LEU A 25 -31.50 21.05 55.45
C LEU A 25 -31.98 22.45 55.06
N GLN A 26 -32.75 23.09 55.94
CA GLN A 26 -33.21 24.47 55.71
C GLN A 26 -32.03 25.45 55.65
N ALA A 27 -31.02 25.28 56.52
CA ALA A 27 -29.79 26.08 56.49
C ALA A 27 -28.97 25.85 55.20
N LEU A 28 -28.79 24.60 54.77
CA LEU A 28 -28.11 24.26 53.52
C LEU A 28 -28.85 24.83 52.30
N GLN A 29 -30.18 24.81 52.29
CA GLN A 29 -30.97 25.42 51.22
C GLN A 29 -30.77 26.95 51.16
N GLN A 30 -30.68 27.63 52.31
CA GLN A 30 -30.36 29.06 52.33
C GLN A 30 -28.92 29.33 51.85
N SER A 31 -27.96 28.47 52.22
CA SER A 31 -26.57 28.53 51.74
C SER A 31 -26.51 28.37 50.21
N ALA A 32 -27.22 27.38 49.65
CA ALA A 32 -27.32 27.16 48.21
C ALA A 32 -28.00 28.33 47.46
N ALA A 33 -28.90 29.05 48.12
CA ALA A 33 -29.51 30.29 47.61
C ALA A 33 -28.59 31.52 47.74
N GLY A 34 -27.31 31.34 48.12
CA GLY A 34 -26.33 32.41 48.25
C GLY A 34 -26.50 33.30 49.48
N ARG A 35 -27.30 32.89 50.47
CA ARG A 35 -27.52 33.66 51.70
C ARG A 35 -26.51 33.29 52.79
N ASP A 36 -26.11 34.28 53.58
CA ASP A 36 -25.18 34.06 54.68
C ASP A 36 -25.84 33.28 55.82
N VAL A 37 -25.25 32.13 56.14
CA VAL A 37 -25.66 31.20 57.20
C VAL A 37 -24.61 31.08 58.32
N SER A 38 -23.61 31.95 58.34
CA SER A 38 -22.52 31.92 59.34
C SER A 38 -23.02 32.03 60.78
N ALA A 39 -24.16 32.69 61.01
CA ALA A 39 -24.82 32.78 62.31
C ALA A 39 -25.32 31.42 62.84
N VAL A 40 -25.57 30.45 61.96
CA VAL A 40 -26.03 29.08 62.31
C VAL A 40 -24.85 28.14 62.60
N ALA A 41 -23.64 28.49 62.12
CA ALA A 41 -22.46 27.64 62.24
C ALA A 41 -22.05 27.38 63.70
N ARG A 42 -22.12 28.39 64.58
CA ARG A 42 -21.81 28.22 66.01
C ARG A 42 -22.73 27.18 66.67
N SER A 43 -24.04 27.33 66.52
CA SER A 43 -25.02 26.39 67.07
C SER A 43 -24.89 24.99 66.47
N THR A 44 -24.51 24.89 65.19
CA THR A 44 -24.23 23.60 64.55
C THR A 44 -23.00 22.91 65.16
N CYS A 45 -21.93 23.65 65.42
CA CYS A 45 -20.72 23.13 66.05
C CYS A 45 -20.96 22.66 67.50
N GLU A 46 -21.68 23.46 68.30
CA GLU A 46 -21.88 23.18 69.73
C GLU A 46 -22.95 22.10 69.98
N GLU A 47 -24.07 22.16 69.27
CA GLU A 47 -25.24 21.31 69.55
C GLU A 47 -25.23 20.00 68.77
N ILE A 48 -24.55 19.93 67.61
CA ILE A 48 -24.52 18.74 66.74
C ILE A 48 -23.15 18.10 66.66
N LEU A 49 -22.08 18.87 66.42
CA LEU A 49 -20.74 18.30 66.24
C LEU A 49 -20.06 17.94 67.56
N ALA A 50 -20.15 18.79 68.58
CA ALA A 50 -19.58 18.53 69.90
C ALA A 50 -20.41 17.54 70.74
N SER A 51 -21.66 17.30 70.36
CA SER A 51 -22.62 16.48 71.09
C SER A 51 -22.96 15.18 70.33
N PRO A 52 -23.43 14.12 70.99
CA PRO A 52 -23.90 12.92 70.30
C PRO A 52 -25.20 13.24 69.54
N ALA A 53 -25.15 13.12 68.21
CA ALA A 53 -26.28 13.40 67.33
C ALA A 53 -26.50 12.23 66.35
N SER A 54 -27.65 12.23 65.67
CA SER A 54 -27.94 11.22 64.65
C SER A 54 -26.94 11.29 63.49
N ALA A 55 -26.72 10.16 62.80
CA ALA A 55 -25.82 10.10 61.64
C ALA A 55 -26.20 11.12 60.55
N VAL A 56 -27.50 11.27 60.28
CA VAL A 56 -28.03 12.25 59.32
C VAL A 56 -27.74 13.67 59.76
N SER A 57 -27.96 14.00 61.05
CA SER A 57 -27.65 15.33 61.59
C SER A 57 -26.16 15.64 61.50
N LYS A 58 -25.27 14.68 61.83
CA LYS A 58 -23.82 14.88 61.75
C LYS A 58 -23.33 15.08 60.32
N LYS A 59 -23.83 14.29 59.36
CA LYS A 59 -23.50 14.45 57.93
C LYS A 59 -23.89 15.84 57.41
N LEU A 60 -25.15 16.24 57.63
CA LEU A 60 -25.65 17.55 57.21
C LEU A 60 -24.93 18.71 57.94
N ALA A 61 -24.54 18.51 59.19
CA ALA A 61 -23.75 19.49 59.93
C ALA A 61 -22.37 19.69 59.29
N PHE A 62 -21.65 18.61 58.95
CA PHE A 62 -20.37 18.72 58.25
C PHE A 62 -20.52 19.37 56.86
N ASP A 63 -21.55 19.01 56.09
CA ASP A 63 -21.82 19.65 54.80
C ASP A 63 -22.08 21.16 54.94
N LEU A 64 -22.84 21.57 55.97
CA LEU A 64 -23.10 22.98 56.26
C LEU A 64 -21.83 23.71 56.71
N ILE A 65 -21.01 23.09 57.56
CA ILE A 65 -19.75 23.69 57.99
C ILE A 65 -18.84 23.94 56.79
N ARG A 66 -18.74 22.98 55.87
CA ARG A 66 -17.92 23.09 54.66
C ARG A 66 -18.32 24.27 53.76
N SER A 67 -19.59 24.65 53.75
CA SER A 67 -20.08 25.80 52.95
C SER A 67 -20.07 27.15 53.69
N THR A 68 -19.62 27.18 54.96
CA THR A 68 -19.65 28.39 55.82
C THR A 68 -18.25 28.93 56.12
N ARG A 69 -18.17 30.25 56.38
CA ARG A 69 -16.94 30.87 56.91
C ARG A 69 -16.96 30.79 58.43
N LEU A 70 -16.14 29.91 58.99
CA LEU A 70 -15.99 29.76 60.44
C LEU A 70 -15.07 30.82 61.05
N THR A 71 -15.42 31.26 62.25
CA THR A 71 -14.54 32.08 63.09
C THR A 71 -13.41 31.21 63.70
N PRO A 72 -12.23 31.79 64.00
CA PRO A 72 -11.05 31.03 64.46
C PRO A 72 -11.27 30.17 65.72
N ASP A 73 -12.17 30.57 66.59
CA ASP A 73 -12.58 29.91 67.84
C ASP A 73 -13.35 28.60 67.61
N LEU A 74 -14.13 28.51 66.52
CA LEU A 74 -14.96 27.34 66.23
C LEU A 74 -14.16 26.17 65.64
N TRP A 75 -12.98 26.44 65.08
CA TRP A 75 -12.14 25.40 64.47
C TRP A 75 -11.61 24.37 65.47
N ASP A 76 -11.41 24.75 66.74
CA ASP A 76 -10.95 23.81 67.78
C ASP A 76 -12.04 22.77 68.11
N THR A 77 -13.31 23.20 68.14
CA THR A 77 -14.49 22.33 68.29
C THR A 77 -14.66 21.42 67.08
N VAL A 78 -14.53 21.97 65.87
CA VAL A 78 -14.63 21.19 64.61
C VAL A 78 -13.51 20.15 64.52
N CYS A 79 -12.25 20.49 64.81
CA CYS A 79 -11.14 19.54 64.78
C CYS A 79 -11.33 18.40 65.79
N SER A 80 -11.88 18.71 66.97
CA SER A 80 -12.19 17.70 67.99
C SER A 80 -13.32 16.78 67.55
N ALA A 81 -14.37 17.33 66.93
CA ALA A 81 -15.49 16.59 66.39
C ALA A 81 -15.07 15.69 65.21
N VAL A 82 -14.25 16.19 64.28
CA VAL A 82 -13.68 15.38 63.19
C VAL A 82 -12.96 14.17 63.76
N ARG A 83 -12.07 14.35 64.75
CA ARG A 83 -11.35 13.23 65.37
C ARG A 83 -12.29 12.19 65.98
N ALA A 84 -13.34 12.63 66.68
CA ALA A 84 -14.30 11.73 67.30
C ALA A 84 -15.15 10.96 66.27
N ASP A 85 -15.46 11.60 65.13
CA ASP A 85 -16.36 11.06 64.11
C ASP A 85 -15.65 10.28 62.99
N LEU A 86 -14.31 10.22 62.98
CA LEU A 86 -13.56 9.35 62.07
C LEU A 86 -13.80 7.85 62.34
N ASP A 87 -14.02 7.48 63.59
CA ASP A 87 -14.33 6.11 64.03
C ASP A 87 -15.85 5.89 64.20
N PHE A 88 -16.69 6.75 63.61
CA PHE A 88 -18.14 6.64 63.75
C PHE A 88 -18.67 5.34 63.10
N PRO A 89 -19.67 4.65 63.69
CA PRO A 89 -20.16 3.37 63.17
C PRO A 89 -20.73 3.42 61.75
N ASP A 90 -21.31 4.57 61.37
CA ASP A 90 -21.76 4.84 60.00
C ASP A 90 -20.60 5.44 59.18
N PRO A 91 -20.11 4.74 58.14
CA PRO A 91 -18.99 5.19 57.33
C PRO A 91 -19.27 6.49 56.56
N ASP A 92 -20.53 6.86 56.33
CA ASP A 92 -20.87 8.10 55.65
C ASP A 92 -20.65 9.33 56.54
N VAL A 93 -20.75 9.17 57.87
CA VAL A 93 -20.43 10.23 58.83
C VAL A 93 -18.91 10.44 58.87
N ALA A 94 -18.15 9.34 58.91
CA ALA A 94 -16.69 9.40 58.80
C ALA A 94 -16.26 10.02 57.47
N ALA A 95 -16.94 9.72 56.35
CA ALA A 95 -16.66 10.30 55.05
C ALA A 95 -16.89 11.82 55.04
N ALA A 96 -18.00 12.28 55.64
CA ALA A 96 -18.29 13.70 55.80
C ALA A 96 -17.24 14.40 56.71
N ALA A 97 -16.85 13.77 57.82
CA ALA A 97 -15.82 14.26 58.73
C ALA A 97 -14.44 14.40 58.06
N VAL A 98 -14.01 13.40 57.29
CA VAL A 98 -12.77 13.46 56.50
C VAL A 98 -12.82 14.61 55.51
N SER A 99 -13.97 14.85 54.85
CA SER A 99 -14.10 15.87 53.81
C SER A 99 -13.81 17.31 54.30
N ILE A 100 -13.99 17.56 55.60
CA ILE A 100 -13.71 18.85 56.25
C ILE A 100 -12.23 19.21 56.17
N LEU A 101 -11.32 18.23 56.09
CA LEU A 101 -9.87 18.49 56.03
C LEU A 101 -9.49 19.47 54.90
N SER A 102 -10.25 19.47 53.79
CA SER A 102 -10.05 20.41 52.68
C SER A 102 -10.30 21.88 53.06
N ALA A 103 -11.20 22.14 54.02
CA ALA A 103 -11.59 23.48 54.46
C ALA A 103 -10.76 24.01 55.64
N ILE A 104 -9.89 23.19 56.25
CA ILE A 104 -9.13 23.57 57.45
C ILE A 104 -8.06 24.62 57.13
N PRO A 105 -7.89 25.67 57.97
CA PRO A 105 -6.80 26.63 57.85
C PRO A 105 -5.42 25.99 58.02
N SER A 106 -4.46 26.44 57.20
CA SER A 106 -3.10 25.88 57.10
C SER A 106 -2.36 25.78 58.43
N HIS A 107 -2.51 26.79 59.30
CA HIS A 107 -1.84 26.83 60.61
C HIS A 107 -2.39 25.82 61.63
N ARG A 108 -3.59 25.25 61.42
CA ARG A 108 -4.18 24.22 62.30
C ARG A 108 -3.97 22.80 61.79
N LEU A 109 -3.71 22.66 60.49
CA LEU A 109 -3.59 21.38 59.81
C LEU A 109 -2.47 20.48 60.38
N PRO A 110 -1.24 20.95 60.70
CA PRO A 110 -0.19 20.08 61.25
C PRO A 110 -0.56 19.40 62.56
N ARG A 111 -1.28 20.11 63.44
CA ARG A 111 -1.71 19.58 64.74
C ARG A 111 -2.78 18.51 64.57
N LEU A 112 -3.79 18.77 63.73
CA LEU A 112 -4.83 17.79 63.46
C LEU A 112 -4.26 16.54 62.77
N VAL A 113 -3.38 16.73 61.78
CA VAL A 113 -2.69 15.62 61.10
C VAL A 113 -1.87 14.79 62.09
N ALA A 114 -1.20 15.42 63.07
CA ALA A 114 -0.45 14.70 64.08
C ALA A 114 -1.34 13.85 65.00
N ASP A 115 -2.51 14.38 65.37
CA ASP A 115 -3.41 13.75 66.32
C ASP A 115 -4.31 12.68 65.68
N ALA A 116 -4.63 12.78 64.38
CA ALA A 116 -5.60 11.94 63.68
C ALA A 116 -4.99 11.10 62.55
N HIS A 117 -3.66 10.98 62.48
CA HIS A 117 -2.98 10.31 61.37
C HIS A 117 -3.41 8.86 61.17
N ARG A 118 -3.58 8.12 62.28
CA ARG A 118 -3.87 6.68 62.26
C ARG A 118 -5.31 6.43 61.78
N GLU A 119 -6.23 7.24 62.28
CA GLU A 119 -7.65 7.21 61.99
C GLU A 119 -7.88 7.58 60.51
N ILE A 120 -7.23 8.65 60.04
CA ILE A 120 -7.25 9.04 58.61
C ILE A 120 -6.63 7.97 57.71
N ALA A 121 -5.53 7.33 58.14
CA ALA A 121 -4.93 6.23 57.39
C ALA A 121 -5.87 5.01 57.31
N ALA A 122 -6.59 4.70 58.39
CA ALA A 122 -7.56 3.61 58.43
C ALA A 122 -8.75 3.81 57.48
N CYS A 123 -9.10 5.05 57.13
CA CYS A 123 -10.14 5.34 56.14
C CYS A 123 -9.85 4.70 54.76
N PHE A 124 -8.57 4.57 54.36
CA PHE A 124 -8.19 3.90 53.11
C PHE A 124 -8.40 2.39 53.14
N ASP A 125 -8.43 1.76 54.32
CA ASP A 125 -8.61 0.32 54.50
C ASP A 125 -10.07 -0.06 54.80
N SER A 126 -10.98 0.93 54.84
CA SER A 126 -12.39 0.70 55.13
C SER A 126 -13.07 -0.18 54.08
N PRO A 127 -13.99 -1.09 54.49
CA PRO A 127 -14.80 -1.84 53.53
C PRO A 127 -15.74 -0.94 52.71
N SER A 128 -16.14 0.23 53.25
CA SER A 128 -17.04 1.16 52.56
C SER A 128 -16.34 1.88 51.41
N GLU A 129 -16.94 1.84 50.23
CA GLU A 129 -16.49 2.62 49.07
C GLU A 129 -16.59 4.13 49.29
N THR A 130 -17.68 4.61 49.93
CA THR A 130 -17.93 6.05 50.13
C THR A 130 -16.85 6.69 50.99
N LEU A 131 -16.39 5.98 52.03
CA LEU A 131 -15.31 6.44 52.91
C LEU A 131 -13.94 6.45 52.22
N ARG A 132 -13.59 5.39 51.47
CA ARG A 132 -12.34 5.35 50.70
C ARG A 132 -12.30 6.44 49.63
N LEU A 133 -13.42 6.70 48.96
CA LEU A 133 -13.56 7.76 47.95
C LEU A 133 -13.34 9.14 48.58
N ALA A 134 -14.08 9.45 49.64
CA ALA A 134 -13.97 10.74 50.34
C ALA A 134 -12.56 10.98 50.89
N ALA A 135 -11.91 9.95 51.43
CA ALA A 135 -10.52 10.04 51.89
C ALA A 135 -9.55 10.34 50.75
N THR A 136 -9.69 9.64 49.63
CA THR A 136 -8.83 9.81 48.45
C THR A 136 -9.00 11.19 47.81
N GLU A 137 -10.23 11.64 47.59
CA GLU A 137 -10.51 12.97 47.00
C GLU A 137 -10.02 14.10 47.91
N THR A 138 -10.33 14.00 49.21
CA THR A 138 -10.02 15.08 50.16
C THR A 138 -8.52 15.20 50.39
N LEU A 139 -7.83 14.08 50.63
CA LEU A 139 -6.37 14.11 50.83
C LEU A 139 -5.65 14.47 49.54
N GLY A 140 -6.13 14.03 48.37
CA GLY A 140 -5.58 14.47 47.08
C GLY A 140 -5.66 15.98 46.87
N CYS A 141 -6.69 16.65 47.40
CA CYS A 141 -6.80 18.11 47.37
C CYS A 141 -5.96 18.80 48.45
N VAL A 142 -5.93 18.27 49.68
CA VAL A 142 -5.19 18.87 50.80
C VAL A 142 -3.68 18.79 50.58
N LEU A 143 -3.19 17.65 50.12
CA LEU A 143 -1.78 17.39 49.92
C LEU A 143 -1.17 18.20 48.76
N ALA A 144 -2.01 18.61 47.81
CA ALA A 144 -1.64 19.43 46.67
C ALA A 144 -1.47 20.93 47.02
N ARG A 145 -1.95 21.40 48.18
CA ARG A 145 -1.90 22.82 48.54
C ARG A 145 -0.46 23.30 48.78
N ASP A 146 -0.11 24.44 48.18
CA ASP A 146 1.22 25.07 48.32
C ASP A 146 1.60 25.37 49.78
N ASP A 147 0.63 25.78 50.59
CA ASP A 147 0.85 26.10 52.01
C ASP A 147 1.22 24.87 52.86
N LEU A 148 0.69 23.69 52.53
CA LEU A 148 1.10 22.44 53.20
C LEU A 148 2.54 22.06 52.83
N VAL A 149 2.93 22.22 51.56
CA VAL A 149 4.30 21.90 51.11
C VAL A 149 5.32 22.79 51.82
N LEU A 150 5.02 24.08 51.98
CA LEU A 150 5.85 25.00 52.75
C LEU A 150 5.92 24.62 54.23
N LEU A 151 4.83 24.14 54.82
CA LEU A 151 4.85 23.63 56.20
C LEU A 151 5.66 22.35 56.35
N CYS A 152 5.67 21.47 55.34
CA CYS A 152 6.48 20.25 55.33
C CYS A 152 7.99 20.54 55.34
N ASP A 153 8.44 21.66 54.78
CA ASP A 153 9.84 22.12 54.87
C ASP A 153 10.24 22.41 56.33
N THR A 154 9.32 22.99 57.11
CA THR A 154 9.58 23.34 58.52
C THR A 154 9.32 22.19 59.51
N ALA A 155 8.58 21.15 59.11
CA ALA A 155 8.12 20.08 59.99
C ALA A 155 8.33 18.67 59.38
N PRO A 156 9.43 17.97 59.70
CA PRO A 156 9.76 16.69 59.07
C PRO A 156 8.75 15.57 59.37
N GLY A 157 8.17 15.55 60.58
CA GLY A 157 7.14 14.56 60.93
C GLY A 157 5.82 14.75 60.16
N LEU A 158 5.56 15.94 59.61
CA LEU A 158 4.43 16.17 58.71
C LEU A 158 4.74 15.66 57.30
N LEU A 159 5.98 15.88 56.83
CA LEU A 159 6.47 15.38 55.54
C LEU A 159 6.40 13.85 55.44
N ASP A 160 6.82 13.12 56.47
CA ASP A 160 6.77 11.64 56.48
C ASP A 160 5.33 11.12 56.36
N ARG A 161 4.39 11.74 57.09
CA ARG A 161 2.97 11.38 57.07
C ARG A 161 2.30 11.74 55.75
N ALA A 162 2.60 12.91 55.20
CA ALA A 162 2.12 13.32 53.88
C ALA A 162 2.64 12.39 52.77
N SER A 163 3.91 11.98 52.86
CA SER A 163 4.50 11.03 51.93
C SER A 163 3.85 9.64 52.02
N ALA A 164 3.53 9.19 53.25
CA ALA A 164 2.79 7.94 53.46
C ALA A 164 1.38 8.02 52.86
N TRP A 165 0.66 9.13 53.02
CA TRP A 165 -0.66 9.30 52.40
C TRP A 165 -0.62 9.39 50.88
N TRP A 166 0.39 10.05 50.29
CA TRP A 166 0.60 10.00 48.85
C TRP A 166 0.85 8.59 48.34
N ALA A 167 1.60 7.77 49.08
CA ALA A 167 1.80 6.37 48.74
C ALA A 167 0.48 5.58 48.76
N ARG A 168 -0.39 5.82 49.76
CA ARG A 168 -1.72 5.19 49.84
C ARG A 168 -2.66 5.64 48.72
N ILE A 169 -2.65 6.93 48.36
CA ILE A 169 -3.40 7.44 47.20
C ILE A 169 -2.90 6.78 45.91
N ALA A 170 -1.58 6.68 45.73
CA ALA A 170 -1.00 6.01 44.56
C ALA A 170 -1.35 4.51 44.51
N GLU A 171 -1.39 3.82 45.66
CA GLU A 171 -1.89 2.44 45.75
C GLU A 171 -3.39 2.32 45.41
N GLY A 172 -4.18 3.33 45.76
CA GLY A 172 -5.61 3.44 45.46
C GLY A 172 -5.94 3.48 43.97
N THR A 173 -4.96 3.72 43.09
CA THR A 173 -5.14 3.58 41.63
C THR A 173 -5.58 2.16 41.22
N LEU A 174 -5.26 1.15 42.02
CA LEU A 174 -5.71 -0.25 41.86
C LEU A 174 -6.82 -0.66 42.84
N ASP A 175 -7.54 0.30 43.45
CA ASP A 175 -8.69 -0.03 44.30
C ASP A 175 -9.72 -0.85 43.51
N ARG A 176 -10.47 -1.70 44.20
CA ARG A 176 -11.55 -2.50 43.59
C ARG A 176 -12.71 -1.65 43.06
N SER A 177 -12.96 -0.49 43.65
CA SER A 177 -13.99 0.46 43.20
C SER A 177 -13.48 1.34 42.08
N ASP A 178 -14.30 1.51 41.04
CA ASP A 178 -14.00 2.38 39.92
C ASP A 178 -14.01 3.85 40.31
N ALA A 179 -14.90 4.26 41.22
CA ALA A 179 -14.96 5.63 41.72
C ALA A 179 -13.71 6.00 42.53
N VAL A 180 -13.25 5.11 43.42
CA VAL A 180 -12.04 5.32 44.23
C VAL A 180 -10.79 5.33 43.34
N SER A 181 -10.70 4.39 42.40
CA SER A 181 -9.60 4.30 41.44
C SER A 181 -9.53 5.57 40.57
N ARG A 182 -10.66 6.07 40.05
CA ARG A 182 -10.74 7.36 39.32
C ARG A 182 -10.23 8.52 40.16
N ALA A 183 -10.71 8.67 41.39
CA ALA A 183 -10.29 9.74 42.30
C ALA A 183 -8.79 9.70 42.61
N ALA A 184 -8.24 8.50 42.80
CA ALA A 184 -6.81 8.29 43.00
C ALA A 184 -5.99 8.73 41.79
N PHE A 185 -6.40 8.33 40.58
CA PHE A 185 -5.75 8.76 39.34
C PHE A 185 -5.82 10.28 39.14
N GLU A 186 -6.95 10.93 39.43
CA GLU A 186 -7.06 12.39 39.37
C GLU A 186 -6.13 13.09 40.37
N ALA A 187 -6.02 12.57 41.60
CA ALA A 187 -5.13 13.12 42.61
C ALA A 187 -3.65 13.01 42.20
N VAL A 188 -3.23 11.86 41.65
CA VAL A 188 -1.88 11.66 41.12
C VAL A 188 -1.63 12.57 39.90
N GLY A 189 -2.63 12.72 39.02
CA GLY A 189 -2.56 13.64 37.88
C GLY A 189 -2.35 15.10 38.30
N ARG A 190 -3.11 15.57 39.30
CA ARG A 190 -2.94 16.93 39.86
C ARG A 190 -1.53 17.15 40.40
N LEU A 191 -0.98 16.17 41.15
CA LEU A 191 0.40 16.24 41.65
C LEU A 191 1.43 16.42 40.51
N PHE A 192 1.29 15.68 39.41
CA PHE A 192 2.18 15.81 38.26
C PHE A 192 2.07 17.17 37.56
N GLN A 193 0.84 17.68 37.38
CA GLN A 193 0.59 18.97 36.75
C GLN A 193 1.14 20.14 37.57
N GLU A 194 0.93 20.11 38.89
CA GLU A 194 1.48 21.12 39.81
C GLU A 194 3.00 21.11 39.81
N PHE A 195 3.63 19.94 39.84
CA PHE A 195 5.10 19.86 39.77
C PHE A 195 5.66 20.47 38.48
N GLU A 196 5.09 20.16 37.31
CA GLU A 196 5.53 20.72 36.03
C GLU A 196 5.35 22.25 35.97
N THR A 197 4.18 22.76 36.36
CA THR A 197 3.89 24.20 36.31
C THR A 197 4.85 25.01 37.19
N LYS A 198 5.13 24.52 38.41
CA LYS A 198 6.08 25.14 39.34
C LYS A 198 7.52 25.05 38.84
N ARG A 199 7.92 23.92 38.23
CA ARG A 199 9.25 23.76 37.62
C ARG A 199 9.46 24.73 36.44
N MET A 200 8.46 24.87 35.58
CA MET A 200 8.53 25.74 34.39
C MET A 200 8.57 27.23 34.77
N SER A 201 7.75 27.67 35.71
CA SER A 201 7.76 29.06 36.20
C SER A 201 9.09 29.43 36.86
N ARG A 202 9.74 28.50 37.58
CA ARG A 202 11.10 28.70 38.09
C ARG A 202 12.14 28.84 36.98
N LEU A 203 12.07 28.01 35.94
CA LEU A 203 12.94 28.12 34.76
C LEU A 203 12.75 29.47 34.03
N ALA A 204 11.55 30.04 34.08
CA ALA A 204 11.23 31.35 33.56
C ALA A 204 11.69 32.51 34.47
N GLY A 205 12.20 32.24 35.67
CA GLY A 205 12.74 33.25 36.59
C GLY A 205 11.68 34.00 37.40
N ASP A 206 10.46 33.47 37.50
CA ASP A 206 9.39 34.09 38.31
C ASP A 206 9.75 34.10 39.79
N LYS A 207 9.74 35.29 40.40
CA LYS A 207 10.10 35.51 41.82
C LYS A 207 8.98 35.15 42.81
N LEU A 208 7.84 34.67 42.32
CA LEU A 208 6.60 34.45 43.10
C LEU A 208 6.34 32.98 43.46
N ILE A 209 7.29 32.06 43.24
CA ILE A 209 7.12 30.62 43.52
C ILE A 209 8.21 30.06 44.44
N ASP A 210 7.77 29.17 45.34
CA ASP A 210 8.41 28.48 46.46
C ASP A 210 9.91 28.07 46.31
N GLY A 211 10.66 28.14 47.42
CA GLY A 211 12.11 27.86 47.49
C GLY A 211 12.54 26.43 47.10
N GLU A 212 13.85 26.20 46.97
CA GLU A 212 14.46 24.92 46.53
C GLU A 212 13.92 23.68 47.26
N ASN A 213 13.69 23.78 48.56
CA ASN A 213 13.22 22.68 49.39
C ASN A 213 11.79 22.23 49.02
N SER A 214 10.91 23.17 48.68
CA SER A 214 9.52 22.85 48.30
C SER A 214 9.45 22.06 46.98
N LEU A 215 10.35 22.37 46.03
CA LEU A 215 10.45 21.68 44.75
C LEU A 215 11.05 20.28 44.96
N ALA A 216 12.03 20.15 45.87
CA ALA A 216 12.61 18.88 46.25
C ALA A 216 11.56 17.94 46.91
N ILE A 217 10.73 18.48 47.80
CA ILE A 217 9.61 17.75 48.44
C ILE A 217 8.62 17.24 47.39
N ARG A 218 8.12 18.11 46.50
CA ARG A 218 7.20 17.71 45.42
C ARG A 218 7.87 16.69 44.48
N SER A 219 9.15 16.89 44.15
CA SER A 219 9.92 15.95 43.32
C SER A 219 9.99 14.56 43.95
N ASN A 220 10.14 14.46 45.28
CA ASN A 220 10.15 13.18 45.98
C ASN A 220 8.80 12.43 45.84
N TRP A 221 7.68 13.12 46.06
CA TRP A 221 6.34 12.53 45.90
C TRP A 221 6.07 12.10 44.45
N VAL A 222 6.46 12.93 43.49
CA VAL A 222 6.34 12.63 42.06
C VAL A 222 7.15 11.39 41.68
N VAL A 223 8.41 11.28 42.14
CA VAL A 223 9.26 10.10 41.90
C VAL A 223 8.60 8.84 42.46
N ALA A 224 8.11 8.88 43.71
CA ALA A 224 7.46 7.73 44.35
C ALA A 224 6.18 7.30 43.61
N ALA A 225 5.37 8.26 43.17
CA ALA A 225 4.16 7.99 42.39
C ALA A 225 4.49 7.40 41.01
N ILE A 226 5.49 7.95 40.29
CA ILE A 226 5.95 7.41 39.00
C ILE A 226 6.47 5.99 39.16
N ASP A 227 7.29 5.72 40.18
CA ASP A 227 7.86 4.38 40.40
C ASP A 227 6.76 3.34 40.67
N LEU A 228 5.71 3.70 41.42
CA LEU A 228 4.57 2.83 41.67
C LEU A 228 3.74 2.59 40.39
N VAL A 229 3.37 3.66 39.68
CA VAL A 229 2.59 3.59 38.44
C VAL A 229 3.35 2.77 37.39
N TRP A 230 4.66 3.00 37.24
CA TRP A 230 5.51 2.29 36.28
C TRP A 230 5.67 0.81 36.62
N LYS A 231 5.90 0.49 37.90
CA LYS A 231 6.04 -0.90 38.37
C LYS A 231 4.73 -1.69 38.22
N LYS A 232 3.58 -1.04 38.40
CA LYS A 232 2.25 -1.67 38.31
C LYS A 232 1.53 -1.43 36.98
N ARG A 233 2.22 -0.90 35.96
CA ARG A 233 1.64 -0.50 34.66
C ARG A 233 0.74 -1.55 34.02
N ASN A 234 1.14 -2.82 34.02
CA ASN A 234 0.36 -3.90 33.39
C ASN A 234 -0.99 -4.12 34.09
N ALA A 235 -1.00 -4.06 35.42
CA ALA A 235 -2.23 -4.18 36.20
C ALA A 235 -3.13 -2.96 36.02
N LEU A 236 -2.55 -1.76 35.93
CA LEU A 236 -3.28 -0.52 35.69
C LEU A 236 -3.91 -0.49 34.29
N MET A 237 -3.14 -0.91 33.26
CA MET A 237 -3.64 -1.05 31.89
C MET A 237 -4.76 -2.09 31.80
N ALA A 238 -4.57 -3.27 32.39
CA ALA A 238 -5.62 -4.30 32.44
C ALA A 238 -6.88 -3.81 33.16
N ARG A 239 -6.73 -3.06 34.27
CA ARG A 239 -7.86 -2.46 35.00
C ARG A 239 -8.58 -1.42 34.15
N SER A 240 -7.85 -0.58 33.41
CA SER A 240 -8.44 0.46 32.56
C SER A 240 -9.29 -0.10 31.41
N LEU A 241 -9.11 -1.37 31.00
CA LEU A 241 -9.99 -2.04 30.02
C LEU A 241 -11.40 -2.36 30.56
N ILE A 242 -11.57 -2.36 31.89
CA ILE A 242 -12.80 -2.80 32.57
C ILE A 242 -13.59 -1.60 33.10
N ILE A 243 -12.94 -0.44 33.26
CA ILE A 243 -13.50 0.78 33.81
C ILE A 243 -14.41 1.49 32.75
N PRO A 244 -15.52 2.13 33.16
CA PRO A 244 -16.34 2.97 32.27
C PRO A 244 -15.54 4.06 31.56
N VAL A 245 -15.91 4.43 30.33
CA VAL A 245 -15.16 5.38 29.48
C VAL A 245 -14.94 6.73 30.15
N GLU A 246 -15.89 7.21 30.96
CA GLU A 246 -15.78 8.46 31.71
C GLU A 246 -14.66 8.40 32.75
N SER A 247 -14.49 7.24 33.39
CA SER A 247 -13.47 7.01 34.43
C SER A 247 -12.12 6.59 33.84
N PHE A 248 -12.10 6.01 32.65
CA PHE A 248 -10.88 5.69 31.90
C PHE A 248 -10.01 6.93 31.66
N ARG A 249 -10.64 8.08 31.36
CA ARG A 249 -9.97 9.36 31.08
C ARG A 249 -9.01 9.80 32.19
N ALA A 250 -9.40 9.59 33.45
CA ALA A 250 -8.56 9.92 34.60
C ALA A 250 -7.24 9.13 34.61
N THR A 251 -7.23 7.92 34.03
CA THR A 251 -6.07 7.02 34.04
C THR A 251 -5.01 7.39 33.00
N VAL A 252 -5.40 8.08 31.92
CA VAL A 252 -4.55 8.34 30.75
C VAL A 252 -3.37 9.25 31.08
N PHE A 253 -3.64 10.43 31.64
CA PHE A 253 -2.59 11.42 31.92
C PHE A 253 -1.51 10.91 32.91
N PRO A 254 -1.85 10.30 34.07
CA PRO A 254 -0.84 9.75 34.98
C PRO A 254 0.01 8.63 34.36
N LEU A 255 -0.58 7.75 33.56
CA LEU A 255 0.13 6.66 32.87
C LEU A 255 1.11 7.20 31.83
N VAL A 256 0.67 8.16 30.99
CA VAL A 256 1.51 8.79 29.98
C VAL A 256 2.62 9.63 30.61
N TYR A 257 2.32 10.36 31.69
CA TYR A 257 3.32 11.15 32.39
C TYR A 257 4.44 10.27 32.97
N ALA A 258 4.07 9.18 33.65
CA ALA A 258 5.01 8.21 34.20
C ALA A 258 5.87 7.56 33.08
N ALA A 259 5.23 7.13 32.00
CA ALA A 259 5.92 6.52 30.87
C ALA A 259 6.88 7.49 30.18
N LYS A 260 6.48 8.75 29.96
CA LYS A 260 7.37 9.80 29.44
C LYS A 260 8.56 10.02 30.36
N ALA A 261 8.34 10.19 31.66
CA ALA A 261 9.41 10.50 32.61
C ALA A 261 10.48 9.39 32.67
N VAL A 262 10.05 8.13 32.51
CA VAL A 262 10.95 6.97 32.38
C VAL A 262 11.66 6.96 31.02
N ALA A 263 10.94 7.21 29.93
CA ALA A 263 11.49 7.21 28.57
C ALA A 263 12.51 8.33 28.32
N SER A 264 12.27 9.53 28.85
CA SER A 264 13.10 10.71 28.65
C SER A 264 14.31 10.79 29.57
N GLY A 265 14.43 9.88 30.54
CA GLY A 265 15.42 9.96 31.63
C GLY A 265 15.12 11.07 32.65
N SER A 266 13.98 11.77 32.54
CA SER A 266 13.60 12.85 33.46
C SER A 266 13.43 12.34 34.90
N LEU A 267 13.06 11.08 35.08
CA LEU A 267 12.96 10.45 36.40
C LEU A 267 14.29 10.49 37.20
N GLU A 268 15.43 10.32 36.52
CA GLU A 268 16.75 10.41 37.16
C GLU A 268 17.10 11.85 37.55
N VAL A 269 16.62 12.82 36.77
CA VAL A 269 16.72 14.26 37.11
C VAL A 269 15.85 14.58 38.31
N PHE A 270 14.62 14.07 38.38
CA PHE A 270 13.71 14.26 39.51
C PHE A 270 14.26 13.64 40.79
N ARG A 271 14.92 12.47 40.70
CA ARG A 271 15.63 11.86 41.83
C ARG A 271 16.76 12.75 42.34
N LYS A 272 17.54 13.35 41.44
CA LYS A 272 18.60 14.31 41.83
C LYS A 272 18.03 15.56 42.51
N LEU A 273 16.90 16.08 42.00
CA LEU A 273 16.18 17.21 42.62
C LEU A 273 15.60 16.88 43.99
N SER A 274 15.19 15.63 44.23
CA SER A 274 14.66 15.18 45.53
C SER A 274 15.70 15.03 46.64
N ARG A 275 17.00 15.03 46.30
CA ARG A 275 18.11 14.89 47.26
C ARG A 275 19.09 16.07 47.17
N PRO A 276 18.69 17.27 47.60
CA PRO A 276 19.60 18.42 47.63
C PRO A 276 20.60 18.22 48.79
N GLY A 277 21.72 17.50 48.57
CA GLY A 277 22.79 17.40 49.58
C GLY A 277 23.80 16.26 49.44
N GLU A 278 23.53 15.20 48.68
CA GLU A 278 24.52 14.11 48.49
C GLU A 278 25.46 14.43 47.33
N SER A 279 26.61 15.01 47.67
CA SER A 279 27.71 15.24 46.73
C SER A 279 28.32 13.92 46.24
N SER A 280 28.19 13.68 44.93
CA SER A 280 29.16 13.07 44.01
C SER A 280 30.22 12.10 44.58
N ASN A 281 29.87 10.92 45.12
CA ASN A 281 30.89 9.93 45.45
C ASN A 281 30.45 8.45 45.39
N ASN A 282 29.70 8.04 44.36
CA ASN A 282 29.59 6.61 44.04
C ASN A 282 29.40 6.36 42.53
N THR A 283 30.42 6.68 41.75
CA THR A 283 30.58 6.27 40.35
C THR A 283 31.35 4.95 40.27
N GLY A 284 30.72 3.83 40.64
CA GLY A 284 31.43 2.56 40.57
C GLY A 284 30.58 1.33 40.84
N THR A 285 29.56 1.07 39.99
CA THR A 285 29.03 -0.28 39.63
C THR A 285 27.78 -0.12 38.74
N ALA A 286 27.92 0.51 37.57
CA ALA A 286 26.78 0.76 36.65
C ALA A 286 27.14 0.45 35.19
N THR A 287 27.66 -0.75 34.91
CA THR A 287 28.02 -1.14 33.53
C THR A 287 27.47 -2.48 33.06
N ALA A 288 26.74 -3.24 33.90
CA ALA A 288 26.16 -4.53 33.50
C ALA A 288 24.63 -4.65 33.66
N VAL A 289 23.98 -3.79 34.45
CA VAL A 289 22.52 -3.86 34.72
C VAL A 289 21.70 -2.93 33.81
N ASP A 290 22.30 -1.86 33.29
CA ASP A 290 21.62 -0.81 32.50
C ASP A 290 21.09 -1.28 31.14
N SER A 291 21.70 -2.29 30.53
CA SER A 291 21.24 -2.84 29.25
C SER A 291 19.92 -3.61 29.38
N SER A 292 19.71 -4.32 30.50
CA SER A 292 18.46 -5.05 30.79
C SER A 292 17.32 -4.12 31.22
N MET A 293 17.61 -3.11 32.07
CA MET A 293 16.65 -2.06 32.42
C MET A 293 16.26 -1.21 31.22
N SER A 294 17.19 -0.93 30.30
CA SER A 294 16.88 -0.19 29.06
C SER A 294 15.86 -0.96 28.21
N ALA A 295 16.02 -2.28 28.01
CA ALA A 295 15.05 -3.06 27.25
C ALA A 295 13.65 -3.06 27.90
N GLU A 296 13.57 -3.23 29.24
CA GLU A 296 12.29 -3.17 29.96
C GLU A 296 11.64 -1.79 29.88
N LYS A 297 12.43 -0.71 29.95
CA LYS A 297 11.96 0.67 29.76
C LYS A 297 11.32 0.84 28.39
N HIS A 298 11.96 0.38 27.31
CA HIS A 298 11.45 0.53 25.95
C HIS A 298 10.21 -0.33 25.69
N VAL A 299 10.19 -1.58 26.15
CA VAL A 299 9.03 -2.48 26.03
C VAL A 299 7.85 -1.90 26.81
N GLY A 300 8.07 -1.46 28.05
CA GLY A 300 7.00 -0.85 28.86
C GLY A 300 6.42 0.43 28.26
N VAL A 301 7.25 1.26 27.59
CA VAL A 301 6.77 2.46 26.88
C VAL A 301 5.92 2.04 25.69
N SER A 302 6.37 1.03 24.95
CA SER A 302 5.63 0.45 23.83
C SER A 302 4.27 -0.08 24.26
N ASP A 303 4.22 -0.86 25.35
CA ASP A 303 2.98 -1.44 25.87
C ASP A 303 1.96 -0.34 26.24
N VAL A 304 2.42 0.75 26.87
CA VAL A 304 1.57 1.89 27.22
C VAL A 304 1.06 2.62 25.98
N VAL A 305 1.90 2.86 24.97
CA VAL A 305 1.46 3.49 23.71
C VAL A 305 0.44 2.61 23.00
N SER A 306 0.73 1.31 22.85
CA SER A 306 -0.17 0.34 22.20
C SER A 306 -1.49 0.18 22.94
N HIS A 307 -1.47 0.25 24.27
CA HIS A 307 -2.68 0.21 25.09
C HIS A 307 -3.55 1.45 24.91
N LEU A 308 -2.96 2.64 24.83
CA LEU A 308 -3.71 3.91 24.73
C LEU A 308 -4.21 4.21 23.32
N LEU A 309 -3.53 3.67 22.29
CA LEU A 309 -3.81 3.99 20.90
C LEU A 309 -5.27 3.78 20.45
N PRO A 310 -5.95 2.67 20.83
CA PRO A 310 -7.34 2.43 20.47
C PRO A 310 -8.31 3.42 21.13
N PHE A 311 -7.91 4.03 22.25
CA PHE A 311 -8.77 4.93 23.02
C PHE A 311 -8.66 6.38 22.55
N LEU A 312 -7.59 6.77 21.83
CA LEU A 312 -7.39 8.14 21.34
C LEU A 312 -8.52 8.66 20.44
N SER A 313 -9.24 7.78 19.74
CA SER A 313 -10.41 8.15 18.92
C SER A 313 -11.72 8.25 19.70
N SER A 314 -11.75 7.80 20.95
CA SER A 314 -12.94 7.76 21.83
C SER A 314 -12.96 8.88 22.89
N LEU A 315 -11.91 9.71 22.92
CA LEU A 315 -11.81 10.84 23.83
C LEU A 315 -12.67 12.00 23.28
N ASP A 316 -13.61 12.50 24.09
CA ASP A 316 -14.45 13.64 23.72
C ASP A 316 -13.58 14.88 23.41
N PRO A 317 -13.91 15.66 22.36
CA PRO A 317 -13.20 16.90 22.03
C PRO A 317 -12.98 17.90 23.18
N PRO A 318 -13.88 18.06 24.18
CA PRO A 318 -13.60 18.89 25.36
C PRO A 318 -12.51 18.39 26.33
N LEU A 319 -11.88 17.22 26.13
CA LEU A 319 -10.71 16.75 26.91
C LEU A 319 -9.39 17.46 26.58
N ILE A 320 -9.50 18.73 26.18
CA ILE A 320 -8.47 19.70 25.76
C ILE A 320 -7.42 20.04 26.86
N PHE A 321 -7.26 19.23 27.90
CA PHE A 321 -6.04 19.22 28.72
C PHE A 321 -4.91 18.36 28.12
N GLU A 322 -5.18 17.63 27.03
CA GLU A 322 -4.28 16.64 26.45
C GLU A 322 -3.43 17.12 25.25
N VAL A 323 -3.31 18.43 25.00
CA VAL A 323 -2.25 18.98 24.13
C VAL A 323 -0.87 18.58 24.67
N SER A 324 -0.73 18.63 25.99
CA SER A 324 0.43 18.08 26.70
C SER A 324 0.54 16.58 26.48
N LEU A 325 -0.57 15.84 26.40
CA LEU A 325 -0.56 14.41 26.12
C LEU A 325 -0.06 14.11 24.71
N PHE A 326 -0.52 14.82 23.68
CA PHE A 326 0.00 14.61 22.32
C PHE A 326 1.49 14.94 22.24
N LYS A 327 1.93 16.04 22.87
CA LYS A 327 3.37 16.35 23.03
C LYS A 327 4.11 15.22 23.77
N MET A 328 3.53 14.66 24.84
CA MET A 328 4.12 13.53 25.57
C MET A 328 4.20 12.25 24.72
N LEU A 329 3.11 11.90 24.04
CA LEU A 329 2.98 10.69 23.22
C LEU A 329 3.90 10.76 22.01
N LEU A 330 4.04 11.91 21.34
CA LEU A 330 5.01 12.10 20.26
C LEU A 330 6.44 11.80 20.72
N LEU A 331 6.83 12.28 21.91
CA LEU A 331 8.14 11.97 22.49
C LEU A 331 8.29 10.49 22.89
N MET A 332 7.21 9.81 23.25
CA MET A 332 7.22 8.36 23.53
C MET A 332 7.33 7.54 22.24
N VAL A 333 6.60 7.92 21.19
CA VAL A 333 6.62 7.25 19.88
C VAL A 333 8.01 7.28 19.24
N ARG A 334 8.76 8.36 19.45
CA ARG A 334 10.19 8.45 19.08
C ARG A 334 11.02 7.27 19.59
N ASN A 335 10.66 6.68 20.73
CA ASN A 335 11.42 5.60 21.37
C ASN A 335 10.95 4.19 20.97
N LEU A 336 9.93 4.06 20.12
CA LEU A 336 9.48 2.74 19.63
C LEU A 336 10.47 2.18 18.60
N ARG A 337 10.75 0.87 18.67
CA ARG A 337 11.74 0.22 17.80
C ARG A 337 11.19 -0.13 16.42
N ALA A 338 9.96 -0.62 16.35
CA ALA A 338 9.34 -1.06 15.10
C ALA A 338 8.82 0.14 14.29
N GLU A 339 9.20 0.19 13.01
CA GLU A 339 8.77 1.23 12.06
C GLU A 339 7.25 1.22 11.85
N SER A 340 6.65 0.03 11.73
CA SER A 340 5.20 -0.14 11.61
C SER A 340 4.46 0.48 12.79
N ASP A 341 4.96 0.27 14.00
CA ASP A 341 4.31 0.68 15.22
C ASP A 341 4.48 2.19 15.44
N ARG A 342 5.65 2.74 15.09
CA ARG A 342 5.87 4.20 15.03
C ARG A 342 4.91 4.86 14.06
N MET A 343 4.88 4.40 12.81
CA MET A 343 4.04 4.99 11.77
C MET A 343 2.54 4.88 12.12
N HIS A 344 2.10 3.74 12.64
CA HIS A 344 0.72 3.57 13.10
C HIS A 344 0.39 4.51 14.27
N ALA A 345 1.29 4.62 15.25
CA ALA A 345 1.09 5.49 16.39
C ALA A 345 1.08 6.97 15.99
N LEU A 346 2.02 7.39 15.15
CA LEU A 346 2.08 8.75 14.58
C LEU A 346 0.80 9.06 13.79
N ALA A 347 0.34 8.16 12.93
CA ALA A 347 -0.88 8.37 12.17
C ALA A 347 -2.12 8.53 13.07
N CYS A 348 -2.23 7.78 14.18
CA CYS A 348 -3.31 7.96 15.14
C CYS A 348 -3.19 9.30 15.88
N ILE A 349 -2.00 9.66 16.39
CA ILE A 349 -1.76 10.93 17.09
C ILE A 349 -2.05 12.13 16.18
N CYS A 350 -1.51 12.12 14.95
CA CYS A 350 -1.70 13.19 13.98
C CYS A 350 -3.18 13.34 13.59
N ARG A 351 -3.91 12.25 13.38
CA ARG A 351 -5.36 12.29 13.08
C ARG A 351 -6.15 12.87 14.25
N THR A 352 -5.91 12.41 15.47
CA THR A 352 -6.62 12.94 16.64
C THR A 352 -6.30 14.41 16.86
N ALA A 353 -5.03 14.82 16.72
CA ALA A 353 -4.64 16.23 16.86
C ALA A 353 -5.30 17.12 15.78
N LEU A 354 -5.39 16.65 14.53
CA LEU A 354 -6.14 17.34 13.48
C LEU A 354 -7.63 17.43 13.79
N CYS A 355 -8.25 16.38 14.32
CA CYS A 355 -9.65 16.43 14.75
C CYS A 355 -9.89 17.47 15.86
N VAL A 356 -8.98 17.57 16.83
CA VAL A 356 -9.05 18.56 17.92
C VAL A 356 -8.89 19.97 17.39
N ASP A 357 -7.92 20.22 16.50
CA ASP A 357 -7.71 21.52 15.86
C ASP A 357 -8.96 21.98 15.09
N LEU A 358 -9.55 21.10 14.28
CA LEU A 358 -10.78 21.38 13.53
C LEU A 358 -11.96 21.67 14.46
N PHE A 359 -12.10 20.90 15.54
CA PHE A 359 -13.15 21.10 16.54
C PHE A 359 -12.99 22.42 17.29
N ALA A 360 -11.76 22.78 17.66
CA ALA A 360 -11.46 24.03 18.35
C ALA A 360 -11.77 25.24 17.47
N LYS A 361 -11.35 25.22 16.20
CA LYS A 361 -11.65 26.27 15.22
C LYS A 361 -13.16 26.41 14.99
N GLU A 362 -13.89 25.30 14.89
CA GLU A 362 -15.35 25.33 14.78
C GLU A 362 -16.03 25.90 16.05
N SER A 363 -15.51 25.57 17.23
CA SER A 363 -16.00 26.12 18.50
C SER A 363 -15.80 27.64 18.59
N VAL A 364 -14.68 28.15 18.09
CA VAL A 364 -14.42 29.60 17.97
C VAL A 364 -15.40 30.26 17.00
N ARG A 365 -15.69 29.64 15.85
CA ARG A 365 -16.72 30.15 14.91
C ARG A 365 -18.11 30.21 15.54
N ARG A 366 -18.42 29.29 16.46
CA ARG A 366 -19.66 29.29 17.27
C ARG A 366 -19.65 30.32 18.41
N GLY A 367 -18.62 31.16 18.51
CA GLY A 367 -18.50 32.23 19.50
C GLY A 367 -17.92 31.80 20.85
N GLN A 368 -17.36 30.59 20.95
CA GLN A 368 -16.65 30.14 22.16
C GLN A 368 -15.23 30.73 22.21
N LYS A 369 -14.66 30.84 23.43
CA LYS A 369 -13.29 31.34 23.59
C LYS A 369 -12.29 30.33 23.00
N PRO A 370 -11.25 30.79 22.28
CA PRO A 370 -10.18 29.92 21.82
C PRO A 370 -9.49 29.27 23.01
N LEU A 371 -9.32 27.95 22.94
CA LEU A 371 -8.64 27.18 23.97
C LEU A 371 -7.14 27.17 23.65
N PRO A 372 -6.27 27.64 24.56
CA PRO A 372 -4.85 27.75 24.27
C PRO A 372 -4.24 26.36 24.06
N GLY A 373 -3.43 26.21 23.01
CA GLY A 373 -2.71 24.98 22.69
C GLY A 373 -3.50 23.96 21.88
N THR A 374 -4.76 24.18 21.50
CA THR A 374 -5.50 23.22 20.66
C THR A 374 -5.10 23.23 19.20
N ASP A 375 -4.34 24.26 18.80
CA ASP A 375 -3.94 24.45 17.40
C ASP A 375 -2.94 23.38 16.99
N ILE A 376 -2.96 22.94 15.74
CA ILE A 376 -2.02 21.91 15.25
C ILE A 376 -0.56 22.35 15.37
N THR A 377 -0.30 23.66 15.28
CA THR A 377 1.03 24.27 15.46
C THR A 377 1.59 24.05 16.86
N SER A 378 0.73 23.89 17.86
CA SER A 378 1.12 23.65 19.24
C SER A 378 1.95 22.38 19.40
N LEU A 379 1.71 21.33 18.59
CA LEU A 379 2.47 20.07 18.60
C LEU A 379 3.98 20.31 18.39
N PHE A 380 4.32 21.38 17.70
CA PHE A 380 5.68 21.73 17.29
C PHE A 380 6.31 22.83 18.16
N GLU A 381 5.63 23.26 19.22
CA GLU A 381 6.22 24.18 20.22
C GLU A 381 7.27 23.50 21.10
N ASP A 382 7.25 22.16 21.22
CA ASP A 382 8.25 21.43 21.99
C ASP A 382 9.63 21.62 21.35
N ALA A 383 10.58 22.15 22.13
CA ALA A 383 11.92 22.48 21.65
C ALA A 383 12.61 21.29 20.96
N ARG A 384 12.42 20.06 21.46
CA ARG A 384 13.07 18.88 20.85
C ARG A 384 12.50 18.54 19.49
N ILE A 385 11.18 18.63 19.34
CA ILE A 385 10.51 18.36 18.06
C ILE A 385 10.86 19.46 17.05
N LYS A 386 10.86 20.72 17.51
CA LYS A 386 11.25 21.88 16.71
C LYS A 386 12.71 21.80 16.24
N ASP A 387 13.62 21.40 17.13
CA ASP A 387 15.04 21.21 16.78
C ASP A 387 15.21 20.05 15.79
N ASP A 388 14.50 18.93 15.98
CA ASP A 388 14.53 17.79 15.06
C ASP A 388 14.01 18.14 13.65
N LEU A 389 12.99 19.00 13.55
CA LEU A 389 12.46 19.49 12.28
C LEU A 389 13.39 20.49 11.58
N ASN A 390 14.00 21.41 12.32
CA ASN A 390 14.87 22.45 11.75
C ASN A 390 16.30 21.95 11.49
N SER A 391 16.68 20.81 12.04
CA SER A 391 17.98 20.21 11.78
C SER A 391 18.07 19.73 10.33
N VAL A 392 18.96 20.32 9.53
CA VAL A 392 19.19 19.93 8.12
C VAL A 392 19.95 18.60 8.03
N THR A 393 20.91 18.36 8.93
CA THR A 393 21.87 17.24 8.91
C THR A 393 21.48 16.03 9.78
N SER A 394 20.38 16.13 10.51
CA SER A 394 19.86 15.03 11.35
C SER A 394 19.59 13.79 10.50
N LYS A 395 19.87 12.59 11.02
CA LYS A 395 19.60 11.30 10.35
C LYS A 395 18.38 10.56 10.92
N SER A 396 17.61 11.24 11.77
CA SER A 396 16.48 10.64 12.48
C SER A 396 15.34 10.31 11.50
N LEU A 397 14.93 9.04 11.43
CA LEU A 397 13.74 8.63 10.65
C LEU A 397 12.45 9.22 11.20
N PHE A 398 12.40 9.47 12.52
CA PHE A 398 11.22 9.96 13.21
C PHE A 398 10.67 11.27 12.62
N ARG A 399 11.54 12.21 12.20
CA ARG A 399 11.09 13.50 11.62
C ARG A 399 10.42 13.30 10.25
N GLU A 400 10.94 12.37 9.45
CA GLU A 400 10.39 12.02 8.13
C GLU A 400 9.05 11.28 8.29
N GLU A 401 8.99 10.32 9.21
CA GLU A 401 7.80 9.57 9.58
C GLU A 401 6.69 10.50 10.13
N LEU A 402 7.05 11.48 10.98
CA LEU A 402 6.13 12.46 11.56
C LEU A 402 5.54 13.38 10.50
N VAL A 403 6.38 13.99 9.64
CA VAL A 403 5.90 14.86 8.55
C VAL A 403 5.04 14.07 7.58
N ALA A 404 5.46 12.87 7.17
CA ALA A 404 4.68 12.03 6.27
C ALA A 404 3.32 11.66 6.88
N SER A 405 3.30 11.21 8.14
CA SER A 405 2.06 10.82 8.83
C SER A 405 1.10 11.99 9.01
N LEU A 406 1.60 13.17 9.39
CA LEU A 406 0.76 14.36 9.58
C LEU A 406 0.20 14.88 8.26
N VAL A 407 1.07 15.02 7.25
CA VAL A 407 0.67 15.53 5.94
C VAL A 407 -0.29 14.57 5.24
N GLU A 408 -0.04 13.26 5.27
CA GLU A 408 -0.94 12.28 4.66
C GLU A 408 -2.28 12.25 5.41
N SER A 409 -2.28 12.32 6.75
CA SER A 409 -3.53 12.44 7.55
C SER A 409 -4.35 13.66 7.16
N CYS A 410 -3.70 14.80 6.88
CA CYS A 410 -4.36 16.01 6.40
C CYS A 410 -4.83 15.87 4.95
N PHE A 411 -4.03 15.26 4.07
CA PHE A 411 -4.40 15.02 2.67
C PHE A 411 -5.63 14.12 2.55
N GLN A 412 -5.81 13.13 3.43
CA GLN A 412 -6.99 12.27 3.45
C GLN A 412 -8.29 13.05 3.70
N LEU A 413 -8.26 14.20 4.38
CA LEU A 413 -9.43 15.08 4.54
C LEU A 413 -9.86 15.75 3.22
N SER A 414 -8.97 15.79 2.22
CA SER A 414 -9.23 16.41 0.92
C SER A 414 -9.91 15.48 -0.10
N LEU A 415 -10.02 14.18 0.21
CA LEU A 415 -10.60 13.17 -0.66
C LEU A 415 -12.13 13.08 -0.48
N PRO A 416 -12.91 12.87 -1.56
CA PRO A 416 -14.36 12.70 -1.46
C PRO A 416 -14.70 11.44 -0.65
N LEU A 417 -15.69 11.55 0.24
CA LEU A 417 -16.13 10.43 1.07
C LEU A 417 -16.65 9.28 0.19
N PRO A 418 -16.19 8.02 0.38
CA PRO A 418 -16.73 6.89 -0.35
C PRO A 418 -18.19 6.62 0.08
N GLU A 419 -19.09 6.42 -0.89
CA GLU A 419 -20.47 5.99 -0.64
C GLU A 419 -20.48 4.66 0.14
N GLN A 420 -20.98 4.67 1.37
CA GLN A 420 -21.05 3.48 2.22
C GLN A 420 -22.07 2.48 1.66
N LYS A 421 -21.59 1.47 0.94
CA LYS A 421 -22.31 0.19 0.77
C LYS A 421 -21.69 -0.85 1.72
N ASN A 422 -22.47 -1.20 2.75
CA ASN A 422 -22.31 -2.32 3.68
C ASN A 422 -21.05 -2.29 4.58
N SER A 423 -21.27 -2.01 5.86
CA SER A 423 -20.29 -2.01 6.94
C SER A 423 -19.83 -3.43 7.33
N GLY A 424 -18.76 -3.90 6.68
CA GLY A 424 -17.90 -4.94 7.22
C GLY A 424 -16.94 -4.38 8.28
N THR A 425 -16.66 -5.15 9.33
CA THR A 425 -15.90 -4.79 10.54
C THR A 425 -14.45 -4.33 10.33
N GLU A 426 -13.93 -4.34 9.11
CA GLU A 426 -12.59 -3.86 8.77
C GLU A 426 -12.52 -2.33 8.49
N GLY A 427 -13.67 -1.65 8.43
CA GLY A 427 -13.75 -0.20 8.18
C GLY A 427 -13.57 0.73 9.40
N ARG A 428 -13.24 0.22 10.60
CA ARG A 428 -13.27 1.06 11.83
C ARG A 428 -12.17 2.12 11.92
N VAL A 429 -11.02 1.93 11.26
CA VAL A 429 -9.89 2.88 11.37
C VAL A 429 -10.02 4.09 10.43
N ILE A 430 -10.75 3.94 9.32
CA ILE A 430 -11.06 5.03 8.37
C ILE A 430 -12.43 5.66 8.71
N GLY A 431 -13.39 4.85 9.18
CA GLY A 431 -14.69 5.33 9.62
C GLY A 431 -14.64 6.30 10.80
N ALA A 432 -13.65 6.21 11.70
CA ALA A 432 -13.55 7.10 12.86
C ALA A 432 -13.26 8.57 12.50
N LEU A 433 -12.58 8.84 11.38
CA LEU A 433 -12.45 10.21 10.83
C LEU A 433 -13.80 10.71 10.29
N ALA A 434 -14.55 9.82 9.62
CA ALA A 434 -15.85 10.16 9.03
C ALA A 434 -16.94 10.41 10.09
N TYR A 435 -16.86 9.80 11.28
CA TYR A 435 -17.81 10.03 12.37
C TYR A 435 -17.64 11.40 13.06
N GLY A 436 -16.45 12.01 13.00
CA GLY A 436 -16.18 13.34 13.56
C GLY A 436 -16.44 14.51 12.59
N THR A 437 -16.42 14.26 11.28
CA THR A 437 -16.48 15.30 10.24
C THR A 437 -17.83 15.40 9.53
N GLY A 438 -18.92 14.95 10.16
CA GLY A 438 -20.29 15.06 9.65
C GLY A 438 -20.79 16.50 9.46
N TYR A 439 -19.98 17.53 9.75
CA TYR A 439 -20.34 18.93 9.60
C TYR A 439 -19.18 19.75 8.99
N GLY A 440 -19.35 20.21 7.75
CA GLY A 440 -18.61 21.33 7.16
C GLY A 440 -17.38 21.00 6.31
N ALA A 441 -17.60 20.59 5.05
CA ALA A 441 -16.57 20.25 4.06
C ALA A 441 -15.67 21.41 3.54
N LEU A 442 -15.50 22.51 4.28
CA LEU A 442 -14.72 23.68 3.83
C LEU A 442 -13.66 24.20 4.83
N ASN A 443 -13.57 23.63 6.03
CA ASN A 443 -12.77 24.23 7.12
C ASN A 443 -11.42 23.54 7.38
N TRP A 444 -11.09 22.49 6.63
CA TRP A 444 -9.84 21.75 6.80
C TRP A 444 -8.64 22.42 6.11
N THR A 445 -8.89 23.32 5.15
CA THR A 445 -7.84 23.97 4.36
C THR A 445 -6.98 24.94 5.19
N GLU A 446 -7.56 25.56 6.23
CA GLU A 446 -6.83 26.41 7.18
C GLU A 446 -5.86 25.60 8.03
N SER A 447 -6.31 24.48 8.61
CA SER A 447 -5.45 23.53 9.31
C SER A 447 -4.37 22.93 8.40
N ALA A 448 -4.73 22.62 7.15
CA ALA A 448 -3.78 22.13 6.16
C ALA A 448 -2.70 23.16 5.84
N LEU A 449 -3.06 24.44 5.74
CA LEU A 449 -2.11 25.52 5.49
C LEU A 449 -1.10 25.66 6.64
N GLU A 450 -1.56 25.57 7.89
CA GLU A 450 -0.67 25.53 9.07
C GLU A 450 0.26 24.32 9.06
N VAL A 451 -0.24 23.13 8.71
CA VAL A 451 0.58 21.91 8.59
C VAL A 451 1.68 22.10 7.55
N VAL A 452 1.36 22.64 6.38
CA VAL A 452 2.35 22.89 5.32
C VAL A 452 3.33 23.99 5.74
N GLU A 453 2.90 25.07 6.39
CA GLU A 453 3.83 26.09 6.90
C GLU A 453 4.83 25.53 7.94
N VAL A 454 4.36 24.68 8.87
CA VAL A 454 5.24 24.09 9.89
C VAL A 454 6.15 22.99 9.33
N CYS A 455 5.69 22.23 8.34
CA CYS A 455 6.46 21.16 7.73
C CYS A 455 7.45 21.65 6.64
N ARG A 456 7.42 22.93 6.26
CA ARG A 456 8.33 23.55 5.25
C ARG A 456 9.80 23.16 5.41
N PRO A 457 10.41 23.10 6.62
CA PRO A 457 11.83 22.73 6.77
C PRO A 457 12.21 21.39 6.13
N CYS A 458 11.24 20.48 5.88
CA CYS A 458 11.51 19.19 5.24
C CYS A 458 12.12 19.28 3.84
N VAL A 459 11.92 20.41 3.15
CA VAL A 459 12.49 20.67 1.83
C VAL A 459 14.01 20.89 1.88
N LEU A 460 14.54 21.28 3.04
CA LEU A 460 15.97 21.53 3.24
C LEU A 460 16.72 20.30 3.78
N TRP A 461 16.02 19.20 4.09
CA TRP A 461 16.65 18.04 4.70
C TRP A 461 17.57 17.29 3.73
N ASP A 462 18.73 16.89 4.25
CA ASP A 462 19.57 15.90 3.60
C ASP A 462 19.12 14.49 4.02
N CYS A 463 18.30 13.86 3.17
CA CYS A 463 17.65 12.58 3.45
C CYS A 463 18.36 11.37 2.82
N ASP A 464 19.65 11.47 2.47
CA ASP A 464 20.43 10.37 1.83
C ASP A 464 19.69 9.74 0.62
N GLY A 465 18.92 10.55 -0.14
CA GLY A 465 18.13 10.12 -1.29
C GLY A 465 16.70 9.61 -1.02
N ARG A 466 16.23 9.58 0.23
CA ARG A 466 14.81 9.36 0.57
C ARG A 466 13.97 10.59 0.23
N THR A 467 12.80 10.40 -0.37
CA THR A 467 11.91 11.52 -0.78
C THR A 467 10.49 11.43 -0.23
N TYR A 468 10.13 10.39 0.52
CA TYR A 468 8.74 10.11 0.87
C TYR A 468 8.05 11.25 1.65
N ALA A 469 8.70 11.80 2.68
CA ALA A 469 8.14 12.91 3.47
C ALA A 469 7.94 14.18 2.63
N ILE A 470 8.90 14.48 1.74
CA ILE A 470 8.86 15.63 0.84
C ILE A 470 7.79 15.43 -0.24
N ASP A 471 7.68 14.22 -0.80
CA ASP A 471 6.67 13.87 -1.79
C ASP A 471 5.25 14.03 -1.17
N CYS A 472 5.04 13.62 0.09
CA CYS A 472 3.79 13.84 0.83
C CYS A 472 3.53 15.35 1.04
N TYR A 473 4.53 16.08 1.52
CA TYR A 473 4.48 17.54 1.73
C TYR A 473 4.05 18.29 0.47
N LEU A 474 4.73 18.04 -0.65
CA LEU A 474 4.46 18.70 -1.93
C LEU A 474 3.11 18.30 -2.50
N LYS A 475 2.65 17.06 -2.26
CA LYS A 475 1.32 16.59 -2.64
C LYS A 475 0.20 17.38 -1.98
N LEU A 476 0.31 17.66 -0.67
CA LEU A 476 -0.66 18.51 0.03
C LEU A 476 -0.55 19.98 -0.42
N LEU A 477 0.67 20.51 -0.59
CA LEU A 477 0.88 21.87 -1.06
C LEU A 477 0.24 22.12 -2.44
N VAL A 478 0.47 21.23 -3.41
CA VAL A 478 -0.10 21.32 -4.77
C VAL A 478 -1.63 21.27 -4.72
N ARG A 479 -2.20 20.42 -3.85
CA ARG A 479 -3.66 20.36 -3.64
C ARG A 479 -4.22 21.67 -3.12
N LEU A 480 -3.57 22.30 -2.13
CA LEU A 480 -3.99 23.62 -1.61
C LEU A 480 -3.84 24.72 -2.66
N CYS A 481 -2.73 24.74 -3.40
CA CYS A 481 -2.52 25.70 -4.50
C CYS A 481 -3.57 25.58 -5.60
N HIS A 482 -4.05 24.37 -5.86
CA HIS A 482 -5.13 24.12 -6.80
C HIS A 482 -6.49 24.58 -6.26
N ILE A 483 -6.83 24.26 -5.00
CA ILE A 483 -8.09 24.67 -4.36
C ILE A 483 -8.23 26.20 -4.31
N TYR A 484 -7.16 26.90 -3.95
CA TYR A 484 -7.15 28.36 -3.87
C TYR A 484 -6.86 29.06 -5.21
N ASP A 485 -6.59 28.30 -6.27
CA ASP A 485 -6.22 28.80 -7.60
C ASP A 485 -5.16 29.92 -7.55
N THR A 486 -4.02 29.64 -6.93
CA THR A 486 -2.94 30.64 -6.75
C THR A 486 -2.34 31.14 -8.07
N ARG A 487 -2.69 30.54 -9.20
CA ARG A 487 -2.24 30.93 -10.55
C ARG A 487 -2.72 32.31 -10.95
N GLY A 488 -3.94 32.67 -10.53
CA GLY A 488 -4.56 33.98 -10.82
C GLY A 488 -4.16 35.09 -9.85
N GLY A 489 -3.25 34.81 -8.92
CA GLY A 489 -2.89 35.72 -7.84
C GLY A 489 -3.94 35.74 -6.72
N VAL A 490 -3.77 36.66 -5.77
CA VAL A 490 -4.68 36.82 -4.62
C VAL A 490 -5.95 37.56 -5.07
N LYS A 491 -7.11 36.93 -4.92
CA LYS A 491 -8.42 37.49 -5.26
C LYS A 491 -8.73 38.67 -4.33
N ARG A 492 -9.47 39.66 -4.84
CA ARG A 492 -9.88 40.84 -4.07
C ARG A 492 -11.32 40.68 -3.60
N ILE A 493 -11.73 41.50 -2.62
CA ILE A 493 -13.13 41.59 -2.18
C ILE A 493 -14.06 41.89 -3.37
N LYS A 494 -13.57 42.63 -4.38
CA LYS A 494 -14.29 42.95 -5.61
C LYS A 494 -14.60 41.73 -6.50
N ASP A 495 -13.85 40.63 -6.32
CA ASP A 495 -13.98 39.39 -7.08
C ASP A 495 -14.87 38.37 -6.35
N GLY A 496 -15.53 38.78 -5.25
CA GLY A 496 -16.44 37.95 -4.46
C GLY A 496 -15.76 37.06 -3.41
N ALA A 497 -14.44 37.21 -3.18
CA ALA A 497 -13.70 36.42 -2.20
C ALA A 497 -13.99 36.85 -0.74
N SER A 498 -14.07 35.88 0.16
CA SER A 498 -14.23 36.14 1.60
C SER A 498 -12.92 36.67 2.23
N GLN A 499 -13.01 37.37 3.36
CA GLN A 499 -11.81 37.89 4.05
C GLN A 499 -10.86 36.78 4.51
N GLU A 500 -11.41 35.63 4.92
CA GLU A 500 -10.64 34.43 5.27
C GLU A 500 -9.96 33.81 4.04
N GLN A 501 -10.65 33.77 2.89
CA GLN A 501 -10.07 33.29 1.64
C GLN A 501 -8.89 34.16 1.19
N ILE A 502 -9.03 35.49 1.26
CA ILE A 502 -7.95 36.44 0.92
C ILE A 502 -6.74 36.23 1.83
N LEU A 503 -6.97 36.02 3.14
CA LEU A 503 -5.89 35.75 4.10
C LEU A 503 -5.15 34.45 3.76
N ASN A 504 -5.88 33.37 3.46
CA ASN A 504 -5.30 32.06 3.14
C ASN A 504 -4.55 32.09 1.80
N GLU A 505 -5.10 32.74 0.77
CA GLU A 505 -4.42 32.96 -0.52
C GLU A 505 -3.13 33.79 -0.33
N THR A 506 -3.15 34.81 0.54
CA THR A 506 -1.98 35.63 0.85
C THR A 506 -0.89 34.82 1.58
N ARG A 507 -1.27 34.03 2.57
CA ARG A 507 -0.35 33.12 3.30
C ARG A 507 0.28 32.11 2.35
N LEU A 508 -0.51 31.48 1.48
CA LEU A 508 -0.03 30.50 0.52
C LEU A 508 0.92 31.12 -0.52
N ARG A 509 0.63 32.35 -0.99
CA ARG A 509 1.56 33.12 -1.84
C ARG A 509 2.88 33.42 -1.12
N ASN A 510 2.83 33.84 0.14
CA ASN A 510 4.04 34.09 0.94
C ASN A 510 4.86 32.82 1.13
N LEU A 511 4.20 31.67 1.36
CA LEU A 511 4.84 30.37 1.47
C LEU A 511 5.51 29.97 0.15
N GLN A 512 4.85 30.14 -1.01
CA GLN A 512 5.46 29.90 -2.32
C GLN A 512 6.72 30.76 -2.53
N LEU A 513 6.67 32.05 -2.18
CA LEU A 513 7.84 32.94 -2.25
C LEU A 513 8.98 32.50 -1.31
N GLN A 514 8.66 32.02 -0.11
CA GLN A 514 9.65 31.46 0.81
C GLN A 514 10.29 30.18 0.24
N LEU A 515 9.49 29.27 -0.31
CA LEU A 515 10.00 28.04 -0.94
C LEU A 515 10.89 28.33 -2.16
N ILE A 516 10.59 29.39 -2.92
CA ILE A 516 11.48 29.83 -4.02
C ILE A 516 12.82 30.31 -3.46
N LYS A 517 12.83 31.06 -2.35
CA LYS A 517 14.09 31.46 -1.70
C LYS A 517 14.87 30.25 -1.19
N ASP A 518 14.17 29.26 -0.62
CA ASP A 518 14.76 28.02 -0.11
C ASP A 518 15.45 27.20 -1.20
N LEU A 519 15.04 27.30 -2.47
CA LEU A 519 15.71 26.59 -3.58
C LEU A 519 17.22 26.83 -3.61
N ARG A 520 17.70 27.99 -3.16
CA ARG A 520 19.14 28.32 -3.08
C ARG A 520 19.88 27.50 -2.02
N GLU A 521 19.17 27.07 -0.98
CA GLU A 521 19.71 26.30 0.14
C GLU A 521 19.42 24.80 0.00
N VAL A 522 18.64 24.35 -1.00
CA VAL A 522 18.37 22.92 -1.22
C VAL A 522 19.64 22.21 -1.67
N HIS A 523 20.11 21.25 -0.87
CA HIS A 523 21.39 20.57 -1.09
C HIS A 523 21.33 19.49 -2.17
N THR A 524 20.15 18.92 -2.46
CA THR A 524 20.04 17.82 -3.44
C THR A 524 19.30 18.24 -4.71
N PRO A 525 19.84 17.91 -5.91
CA PRO A 525 19.18 18.21 -7.19
C PRO A 525 17.78 17.56 -7.29
N ARG A 526 17.62 16.43 -6.60
CA ARG A 526 16.42 15.59 -6.59
C ARG A 526 15.25 16.27 -5.86
N ILE A 527 15.52 16.92 -4.74
CA ILE A 527 14.52 17.71 -4.01
C ILE A 527 14.24 18.99 -4.79
N SER A 528 15.28 19.64 -5.33
CA SER A 528 15.15 20.85 -6.14
C SER A 528 14.21 20.64 -7.34
N ALA A 529 14.37 19.53 -8.08
CA ALA A 529 13.50 19.19 -9.21
C ALA A 529 12.02 19.02 -8.83
N ARG A 530 11.74 18.36 -7.69
CA ARG A 530 10.37 18.16 -7.18
C ARG A 530 9.74 19.46 -6.71
N LEU A 531 10.52 20.30 -6.02
CA LEU A 531 10.06 21.60 -5.53
C LEU A 531 9.77 22.55 -6.69
N ILE A 532 10.67 22.63 -7.68
CA ILE A 532 10.44 23.39 -8.90
C ILE A 532 9.15 22.93 -9.58
N TRP A 533 8.92 21.62 -9.69
CA TRP A 533 7.69 21.10 -10.28
C TRP A 533 6.42 21.56 -9.55
N ALA A 534 6.41 21.45 -8.22
CA ALA A 534 5.26 21.85 -7.41
C ALA A 534 4.95 23.36 -7.51
N ILE A 535 5.97 24.20 -7.66
CA ILE A 535 5.82 25.66 -7.69
C ILE A 535 5.53 26.16 -9.11
N ALA A 536 6.26 25.67 -10.11
CA ALA A 536 6.23 26.15 -11.49
C ALA A 536 4.83 26.12 -12.12
N GLU A 537 4.01 25.16 -11.72
CA GLU A 537 2.65 25.01 -12.22
C GLU A 537 1.65 25.99 -11.58
N HIS A 538 1.88 26.42 -10.33
CA HIS A 538 0.89 27.11 -9.51
C HIS A 538 1.27 28.55 -9.12
N PHE A 539 2.51 28.98 -9.37
CA PHE A 539 2.98 30.31 -9.03
C PHE A 539 2.40 31.38 -9.98
N ASP A 540 2.03 32.53 -9.42
CA ASP A 540 1.55 33.71 -10.14
C ASP A 540 2.72 34.43 -10.83
N MET A 541 2.76 34.29 -12.15
CA MET A 541 3.78 34.89 -13.02
C MET A 541 3.38 36.26 -13.57
N GLU A 542 2.09 36.61 -13.52
CA GLU A 542 1.58 37.89 -14.02
C GLU A 542 1.71 38.99 -12.96
N GLY A 543 1.70 38.61 -11.67
CA GLY A 543 1.91 39.50 -10.53
C GLY A 543 3.38 39.76 -10.14
N LEU A 544 4.35 39.43 -10.99
CA LEU A 544 5.78 39.74 -10.78
C LEU A 544 6.09 41.21 -11.07
N ASP A 545 6.98 41.82 -10.29
CA ASP A 545 7.40 43.21 -10.49
C ASP A 545 8.33 43.32 -11.72
N PRO A 546 7.93 44.03 -12.79
CA PRO A 546 8.77 44.21 -13.97
C PRO A 546 10.09 44.91 -13.70
N LEU A 547 10.18 45.71 -12.61
CA LEU A 547 11.39 46.47 -12.25
C LEU A 547 12.50 45.59 -11.67
N LEU A 548 12.15 44.40 -11.17
CA LEU A 548 13.11 43.45 -10.60
C LEU A 548 13.62 42.46 -11.65
N ALA A 549 13.32 42.66 -12.94
CA ALA A 549 13.64 41.67 -13.97
C ALA A 549 15.13 41.33 -14.10
N ASP A 550 16.01 42.27 -13.76
CA ASP A 550 17.46 42.09 -13.79
C ASP A 550 18.05 41.70 -12.43
N ASP A 551 17.23 41.61 -11.37
CA ASP A 551 17.66 41.26 -10.01
C ASP A 551 17.83 39.74 -9.86
N LEU A 552 18.89 39.31 -9.19
CA LEU A 552 19.10 37.91 -8.83
C LEU A 552 18.08 37.42 -7.78
N GLU A 553 17.48 38.34 -7.03
CA GLU A 553 16.39 38.07 -6.06
C GLU A 553 15.01 37.89 -6.71
N ASP A 554 14.87 38.13 -8.02
CA ASP A 554 13.62 37.91 -8.73
C ASP A 554 13.22 36.41 -8.68
N PRO A 555 12.01 36.06 -8.22
CA PRO A 555 11.57 34.67 -8.09
C PRO A 555 11.73 33.86 -9.38
N LEU A 556 11.50 34.47 -10.54
CA LEU A 556 11.68 33.81 -11.84
C LEU A 556 13.16 33.50 -12.12
N ASN A 557 14.06 34.43 -11.85
CA ASN A 557 15.51 34.22 -12.03
C ASN A 557 16.04 33.11 -11.11
N ILE A 558 15.54 33.03 -9.86
CA ILE A 558 15.89 31.95 -8.93
C ILE A 558 15.43 30.58 -9.46
N ILE A 559 14.20 30.48 -9.97
CA ILE A 559 13.68 29.24 -10.54
C ILE A 559 14.52 28.81 -11.75
N ILE A 560 14.85 29.73 -12.66
CA ILE A 560 15.63 29.43 -13.87
C ILE A 560 17.07 29.01 -13.53
N SER A 561 17.71 29.69 -12.57
CA SER A 561 19.04 29.29 -12.10
C SER A 561 19.05 27.88 -11.51
N ASN A 562 18.01 27.49 -10.77
CA ASN A 562 17.91 26.13 -10.23
C ASN A 562 17.54 25.10 -11.30
N ILE A 563 16.75 25.47 -12.33
CA ILE A 563 16.54 24.64 -13.53
C ILE A 563 17.88 24.34 -14.20
N HIS A 564 18.74 25.35 -14.39
CA HIS A 564 20.09 25.16 -14.91
C HIS A 564 20.89 24.19 -14.04
N ASN A 565 20.92 24.39 -12.72
CA ASN A 565 21.65 23.52 -11.80
C ASN A 565 21.22 22.05 -11.91
N VAL A 566 19.92 21.76 -12.04
CA VAL A 566 19.42 20.39 -12.19
C VAL A 566 19.78 19.80 -13.57
N LEU A 567 19.68 20.57 -14.65
CA LEU A 567 20.01 20.10 -16.01
C LEU A 567 21.50 19.76 -16.15
N PHE A 568 22.37 20.62 -15.60
CA PHE A 568 23.82 20.51 -15.73
C PHE A 568 24.50 19.77 -14.56
N ASN A 569 23.73 19.17 -13.64
CA ASN A 569 24.34 18.44 -12.52
C ASN A 569 25.13 17.21 -13.01
N THR A 570 26.37 17.11 -12.52
CA THR A 570 27.37 16.07 -12.81
C THR A 570 27.71 15.18 -11.60
N GLU A 571 27.06 15.35 -10.45
CA GLU A 571 27.41 14.64 -9.22
C GLU A 571 27.46 13.10 -9.36
N SER A 572 28.60 12.57 -8.91
CA SER A 572 29.17 11.26 -9.22
C SER A 572 28.86 10.17 -8.20
N SER A 573 27.80 10.29 -7.40
CA SER A 573 27.43 9.28 -6.40
C SER A 573 26.10 8.56 -6.71
N ALA A 574 26.25 7.26 -7.01
CA ALA A 574 25.26 6.18 -6.92
C ALA A 574 23.76 6.51 -7.10
N THR A 575 23.28 6.74 -8.34
CA THR A 575 22.03 6.17 -8.92
C THR A 575 21.65 6.92 -10.21
N THR A 576 22.19 6.48 -11.36
CA THR A 576 21.93 7.04 -12.70
C THR A 576 20.45 7.10 -13.11
N ALA A 577 19.57 6.30 -12.48
CA ALA A 577 18.13 6.26 -12.79
C ALA A 577 17.33 7.47 -12.27
N ASN A 578 17.78 8.11 -11.19
CA ASN A 578 17.03 9.21 -10.55
C ASN A 578 17.18 10.53 -11.31
N ARG A 579 18.39 10.82 -11.82
CA ARG A 579 18.70 12.01 -12.62
C ARG A 579 17.79 12.14 -13.86
N LEU A 580 17.45 11.03 -14.51
CA LEU A 580 16.58 11.04 -15.70
C LEU A 580 15.16 11.50 -15.38
N GLN A 581 14.61 11.11 -14.22
CA GLN A 581 13.29 11.55 -13.77
C GLN A 581 13.29 13.02 -13.39
N ASP A 582 14.35 13.46 -12.70
CA ASP A 582 14.50 14.84 -12.27
C ASP A 582 14.64 15.78 -13.48
N VAL A 583 15.48 15.43 -14.48
CA VAL A 583 15.60 16.18 -15.75
C VAL A 583 14.28 16.18 -16.52
N GLN A 584 13.58 15.06 -16.58
CA GLN A 584 12.28 15.01 -17.26
C GLN A 584 11.23 15.90 -16.59
N ALA A 585 11.18 15.91 -15.25
CA ALA A 585 10.30 16.81 -14.51
C ALA A 585 10.62 18.27 -14.82
N ILE A 586 11.91 18.64 -14.83
CA ILE A 586 12.37 20.00 -15.17
C ILE A 586 12.03 20.39 -16.60
N LEU A 587 12.16 19.50 -17.58
CA LEU A 587 11.77 19.79 -18.97
C LEU A 587 10.27 20.07 -19.08
N ILE A 588 9.42 19.35 -18.33
CA ILE A 588 7.97 19.62 -18.27
C ILE A 588 7.71 20.99 -17.63
N CYS A 589 8.44 21.33 -16.58
CA CYS A 589 8.37 22.65 -15.94
C CYS A 589 8.78 23.77 -16.90
N ALA A 590 9.87 23.57 -17.64
CA ALA A 590 10.37 24.53 -18.61
C ALA A 590 9.35 24.78 -19.73
N GLN A 591 8.69 23.73 -20.22
CA GLN A 591 7.59 23.87 -21.17
C GLN A 591 6.46 24.71 -20.56
N ARG A 592 5.94 24.31 -19.39
CA ARG A 592 4.79 24.96 -18.74
C ARG A 592 5.05 26.42 -18.36
N LEU A 593 6.22 26.71 -17.79
CA LEU A 593 6.63 28.08 -17.44
C LEU A 593 6.79 28.94 -18.69
N GLY A 594 7.49 28.43 -19.70
CA GLY A 594 7.78 29.18 -20.91
C GLY A 594 6.56 29.46 -21.78
N THR A 595 5.52 28.60 -21.75
CA THR A 595 4.25 28.86 -22.44
C THR A 595 3.36 29.86 -21.69
N ARG A 596 3.49 29.96 -20.36
CA ARG A 596 2.68 30.87 -19.52
C ARG A 596 3.19 32.31 -19.51
N ASN A 597 4.51 32.50 -19.60
CA ASN A 597 5.14 33.82 -19.52
C ASN A 597 6.24 33.99 -20.58
N LEU A 598 6.15 35.06 -21.37
CA LEU A 598 7.06 35.33 -22.49
C LEU A 598 8.52 35.50 -22.03
N ARG A 599 8.74 36.21 -20.92
CA ARG A 599 10.08 36.42 -20.33
C ARG A 599 10.69 35.11 -19.87
N ALA A 600 9.90 34.25 -19.22
CA ALA A 600 10.34 32.90 -18.84
C ALA A 600 10.70 32.07 -20.08
N GLY A 601 9.89 32.13 -21.14
CA GLY A 601 10.14 31.41 -22.39
C GLY A 601 11.45 31.83 -23.09
N GLN A 602 11.81 33.11 -23.05
CA GLN A 602 13.08 33.61 -23.60
C GLN A 602 14.29 33.08 -22.83
N LEU A 603 14.27 33.18 -21.51
CA LEU A 603 15.36 32.71 -20.66
C LEU A 603 15.53 31.18 -20.74
N LEU A 604 14.41 30.44 -20.70
CA LEU A 604 14.42 28.97 -20.83
C LEU A 604 14.85 28.51 -22.22
N SER A 605 14.59 29.28 -23.28
CA SER A 605 15.04 28.92 -24.63
C SER A 605 16.56 28.85 -24.71
N LYS A 606 17.26 29.80 -24.05
CA LYS A 606 18.72 29.79 -23.97
C LYS A 606 19.22 28.54 -23.23
N GLU A 607 18.68 28.29 -22.03
CA GLU A 607 19.07 27.13 -21.20
C GLU A 607 18.82 25.79 -21.89
N LEU A 608 17.70 25.64 -22.61
CA LEU A 608 17.37 24.42 -23.35
C LEU A 608 18.24 24.24 -24.60
N GLU A 609 18.64 25.32 -25.28
CA GLU A 609 19.58 25.26 -26.40
C GLU A 609 20.97 24.82 -25.92
N ASP A 610 21.45 25.38 -24.81
CA ASP A 610 22.73 25.02 -24.19
C ASP A 610 22.71 23.56 -23.66
N PHE A 611 21.64 23.15 -22.98
CA PHE A 611 21.49 21.77 -22.49
C PHE A 611 21.44 20.76 -23.64
N ARG A 612 20.68 21.07 -24.70
CA ARG A 612 20.61 20.23 -25.91
C ARG A 612 21.97 20.09 -26.58
N GLY A 613 22.79 21.15 -26.58
CA GLY A 613 24.14 21.15 -27.15
C GLY A 613 25.16 20.38 -26.30
N SER A 614 24.85 20.12 -25.02
CA SER A 614 25.75 19.48 -24.08
C SER A 614 25.90 17.96 -24.27
N THR A 615 26.98 17.41 -23.70
CA THR A 615 27.19 15.96 -23.57
C THR A 615 26.31 15.33 -22.49
N LEU A 616 25.66 16.15 -21.65
CA LEU A 616 24.83 15.71 -20.53
C LEU A 616 23.41 15.34 -20.93
N ALA A 617 22.96 15.75 -22.13
CA ALA A 617 21.65 15.43 -22.68
C ALA A 617 21.70 14.17 -23.58
N ASP A 618 20.94 13.15 -23.20
CA ASP A 618 20.69 11.95 -24.03
C ASP A 618 19.85 12.27 -25.29
N SER A 619 19.72 11.28 -26.17
CA SER A 619 18.99 11.39 -27.44
C SER A 619 17.54 11.89 -27.23
N VAL A 620 16.90 11.39 -26.19
CA VAL A 620 15.53 11.70 -25.78
C VAL A 620 15.41 13.12 -25.25
N ASN A 621 16.35 13.57 -24.41
CA ASN A 621 16.39 14.93 -23.85
C ASN A 621 16.60 15.92 -24.99
N LYS A 622 17.48 15.60 -25.94
CA LYS A 622 17.70 16.43 -27.13
C LYS A 622 16.48 16.53 -28.03
N HIS A 623 15.63 15.51 -28.08
CA HIS A 623 14.37 15.55 -28.81
C HIS A 623 13.30 16.35 -28.04
N GLN A 624 13.14 16.11 -26.74
CA GLN A 624 12.22 16.85 -25.87
C GLN A 624 12.55 18.35 -25.83
N SER A 625 13.82 18.72 -25.64
CA SER A 625 14.25 20.12 -25.70
C SER A 625 13.97 20.75 -27.07
N ARG A 626 14.14 20.02 -28.18
CA ARG A 626 13.77 20.49 -29.52
C ARG A 626 12.28 20.79 -29.64
N TYR A 627 11.45 19.87 -29.19
CA TYR A 627 10.00 20.02 -29.21
C TYR A 627 9.57 21.22 -28.36
N ILE A 628 10.06 21.34 -27.13
CA ILE A 628 9.77 22.48 -26.25
C ILE A 628 10.22 23.80 -26.89
N LEU A 629 11.40 23.86 -27.50
CA LEU A 629 11.86 25.06 -28.19
C LEU A 629 10.95 25.47 -29.37
N GLN A 630 10.38 24.50 -30.10
CA GLN A 630 9.40 24.78 -31.16
C GLN A 630 8.10 25.35 -30.58
N ILE A 631 7.63 24.77 -29.46
CA ILE A 631 6.48 25.27 -28.70
C ILE A 631 6.69 26.72 -28.26
N LEU A 632 7.83 27.03 -27.65
CA LEU A 632 8.13 28.38 -27.17
C LEU A 632 8.22 29.39 -28.32
N LYS A 633 8.82 28.99 -29.45
CA LYS A 633 8.88 29.82 -30.67
C LYS A 633 7.48 30.06 -31.27
N TYR A 634 6.61 29.07 -31.23
CA TYR A 634 5.23 29.20 -31.68
C TYR A 634 4.42 30.17 -30.80
N VAL A 635 4.50 30.03 -29.48
CA VAL A 635 3.82 30.92 -28.52
C VAL A 635 4.34 32.36 -28.62
N ALA A 636 5.66 32.54 -28.77
CA ALA A 636 6.26 33.87 -28.93
C ALA A 636 5.81 34.58 -30.23
N SER A 637 5.49 33.82 -31.29
CA SER A 637 4.99 34.37 -32.56
C SER A 637 3.48 34.58 -32.60
N HIS A 638 2.73 34.00 -31.66
CA HIS A 638 1.28 34.09 -31.59
C HIS A 638 0.79 34.47 -30.18
N PRO A 639 1.03 35.72 -29.73
CA PRO A 639 0.68 36.16 -28.36
C PRO A 639 -0.83 36.19 -28.09
N GLU A 640 -1.65 36.36 -29.13
CA GLU A 640 -3.13 36.40 -29.06
C GLU A 640 -3.74 35.00 -28.90
N SER A 641 -3.05 33.95 -29.36
CA SER A 641 -3.44 32.55 -29.16
C SER A 641 -2.62 31.97 -28.00
N ARG A 642 -2.88 32.42 -26.77
CA ARG A 642 -2.23 31.84 -25.60
C ARG A 642 -2.53 30.35 -25.58
N TRP A 643 -1.51 29.54 -25.84
CA TRP A 643 -1.65 28.10 -25.84
C TRP A 643 -1.86 27.64 -24.40
N VAL A 644 -3.11 27.34 -24.05
CA VAL A 644 -3.47 26.67 -22.80
C VAL A 644 -3.05 25.21 -22.97
N GLY A 645 -1.76 24.93 -22.78
CA GLY A 645 -1.21 23.58 -22.89
C GLY A 645 -2.06 22.60 -22.09
N VAL A 646 -2.45 21.50 -22.74
CA VAL A 646 -3.32 20.45 -22.21
C VAL A 646 -2.72 19.84 -20.94
N SER A 647 -3.20 20.30 -19.79
CA SER A 647 -4.01 19.49 -18.87
C SER A 647 -4.77 20.48 -18.00
N GLU A 648 -6.08 20.30 -17.82
CA GLU A 648 -6.71 20.81 -16.60
C GLU A 648 -5.79 20.42 -15.44
N THR A 649 -5.36 21.37 -14.61
CA THR A 649 -4.67 20.99 -13.37
C THR A 649 -5.62 20.09 -12.62
N THR A 650 -5.39 18.79 -12.63
CA THR A 650 -6.19 17.86 -11.85
C THR A 650 -5.91 18.02 -10.34
N GLY A 651 -4.92 18.86 -9.99
CA GLY A 651 -4.43 19.03 -8.62
C GLY A 651 -3.65 17.80 -8.15
N ASP A 652 -3.27 16.91 -9.06
CA ASP A 652 -2.56 15.67 -8.75
C ASP A 652 -1.05 15.87 -8.78
N TYR A 653 -0.42 15.49 -7.66
CA TYR A 653 1.03 15.44 -7.56
C TYR A 653 1.57 14.21 -8.28
N PRO A 654 2.55 14.35 -9.19
CA PRO A 654 2.87 13.33 -10.17
C PRO A 654 3.90 12.34 -9.67
N PHE A 655 4.46 12.52 -8.47
CA PHE A 655 5.45 11.59 -7.93
C PHE A 655 4.76 10.62 -6.96
N SER A 656 4.73 9.34 -7.30
CA SER A 656 4.31 8.26 -6.39
C SER A 656 5.46 7.28 -6.21
N HIS A 657 5.89 7.03 -4.95
CA HIS A 657 6.95 6.08 -4.56
C HIS A 657 8.03 5.84 -5.65
N HIS A 658 8.77 6.91 -6.01
CA HIS A 658 9.86 6.91 -6.99
C HIS A 658 9.50 6.84 -8.49
N LYS A 659 8.26 7.17 -8.89
CA LYS A 659 7.84 7.26 -10.30
C LYS A 659 7.09 8.57 -10.60
N LEU A 660 7.54 9.27 -11.64
CA LEU A 660 6.83 10.40 -12.27
C LEU A 660 5.67 9.83 -13.14
N THR A 661 4.42 10.16 -12.79
CA THR A 661 3.20 9.74 -13.48
C THR A 661 2.86 10.62 -14.68
N VAL A 662 3.34 11.87 -14.70
CA VAL A 662 3.21 12.78 -15.85
C VAL A 662 4.43 12.64 -16.74
N GLN A 663 4.28 11.95 -17.88
CA GLN A 663 5.31 11.88 -18.92
C GLN A 663 4.84 12.71 -20.12
N PHE A 664 5.78 13.27 -20.90
CA PHE A 664 5.45 13.96 -22.15
C PHE A 664 4.53 13.07 -23.01
N PHE A 665 3.45 13.64 -23.53
CA PHE A 665 2.49 12.98 -24.40
C PHE A 665 3.13 12.68 -25.77
N GLU A 666 4.00 11.68 -25.80
CA GLU A 666 4.41 10.94 -26.99
C GLU A 666 4.95 9.58 -26.53
N THR A 667 4.14 8.54 -26.73
CA THR A 667 4.43 7.14 -26.35
C THR A 667 5.67 6.57 -27.02
N SER A 668 6.19 7.23 -28.06
CA SER A 668 7.44 6.93 -28.78
C SER A 668 8.71 7.33 -28.02
N VAL A 669 8.67 8.41 -27.22
CA VAL A 669 9.87 9.04 -26.64
C VAL A 669 10.19 8.51 -25.23
N ALA A 670 9.17 8.04 -24.49
CA ALA A 670 9.36 7.33 -23.22
C ALA A 670 9.88 5.89 -23.38
N GLN A 671 9.73 5.30 -24.57
CA GLN A 671 10.30 3.99 -24.93
C GLN A 671 11.83 4.04 -24.99
N ASP A 672 12.42 5.15 -25.44
CA ASP A 672 13.85 5.24 -25.73
C ASP A 672 14.77 5.27 -24.48
N ARG A 673 14.38 5.88 -23.35
CA ARG A 673 15.28 5.97 -22.17
C ARG A 673 15.43 4.67 -21.39
N LYS A 674 14.37 3.87 -21.28
CA LYS A 674 14.45 2.54 -20.66
C LYS A 674 15.15 1.56 -21.60
N LEU A 675 14.94 1.70 -22.91
CA LEU A 675 15.62 0.93 -23.93
C LEU A 675 17.12 1.21 -23.89
N GLU A 676 17.58 2.47 -23.84
CA GLU A 676 19.01 2.82 -23.93
C GLU A 676 19.84 2.34 -22.71
N GLY A 677 19.28 2.37 -21.49
CA GLY A 677 19.92 1.84 -20.28
C GLY A 677 19.87 0.30 -20.18
N LEU A 678 18.79 -0.33 -20.63
CA LEU A 678 18.69 -1.79 -20.77
C LEU A 678 19.57 -2.30 -21.91
N VAL A 679 19.71 -1.54 -23.00
CA VAL A 679 20.59 -1.79 -24.15
C VAL A 679 22.04 -1.58 -23.76
N HIS A 680 22.41 -0.59 -22.94
CA HIS A 680 23.79 -0.46 -22.45
C HIS A 680 24.19 -1.58 -21.49
N LYS A 681 23.29 -1.98 -20.59
CA LYS A 681 23.52 -3.11 -19.68
C LYS A 681 23.49 -4.45 -20.42
N ALA A 682 22.60 -4.59 -21.42
CA ALA A 682 22.58 -5.74 -22.33
C ALA A 682 23.77 -5.74 -23.29
N ILE A 683 24.32 -4.61 -23.71
CA ILE A 683 25.57 -4.54 -24.50
C ILE A 683 26.76 -4.92 -23.61
N GLN A 684 26.81 -4.50 -22.35
CA GLN A 684 27.89 -4.87 -21.44
C GLN A 684 27.79 -6.32 -20.90
N GLU A 685 26.59 -6.87 -20.74
CA GLU A 685 26.35 -8.24 -20.23
C GLU A 685 26.12 -9.29 -21.36
N LEU A 686 25.56 -8.94 -22.53
CA LEU A 686 25.40 -9.83 -23.71
C LEU A 686 26.49 -9.69 -24.79
N TRP A 687 27.45 -8.77 -24.68
CA TRP A 687 28.62 -8.73 -25.60
C TRP A 687 29.93 -9.11 -24.90
N ARG A 688 29.95 -10.26 -24.22
CA ARG A 688 31.08 -11.16 -24.49
C ARG A 688 30.77 -11.85 -25.81
N HIS A 689 31.68 -11.72 -26.77
CA HIS A 689 31.63 -12.55 -27.96
C HIS A 689 31.58 -14.02 -27.55
N ASP A 690 30.46 -14.71 -27.82
CA ASP A 690 30.58 -16.12 -28.13
C ASP A 690 31.17 -16.20 -29.55
N PRO A 691 32.31 -16.90 -29.72
CA PRO A 691 32.98 -17.02 -31.01
C PRO A 691 32.05 -17.71 -32.02
N SER A 692 32.18 -17.34 -33.30
CA SER A 692 31.45 -17.99 -34.39
C SER A 692 31.69 -19.51 -34.40
N GLU A 693 30.71 -20.31 -34.84
CA GLU A 693 30.82 -21.79 -34.91
C GLU A 693 32.07 -22.26 -35.68
N LEU A 694 32.53 -21.46 -36.65
CA LEU A 694 33.77 -21.67 -37.39
C LEU A 694 35.04 -21.38 -36.57
N SER A 695 35.01 -20.41 -35.66
CA SER A 695 36.13 -20.13 -34.74
C SER A 695 36.16 -21.05 -33.52
N LEU A 696 35.02 -21.64 -33.11
CA LEU A 696 34.94 -22.74 -32.14
C LEU A 696 35.46 -24.07 -32.70
N LEU A 697 35.21 -24.36 -33.98
CA LEU A 697 35.76 -25.53 -34.69
C LEU A 697 37.27 -25.42 -34.95
N LEU A 698 37.80 -24.20 -35.12
CA LEU A 698 39.22 -23.97 -35.43
C LEU A 698 40.12 -23.85 -34.18
N THR A 699 39.59 -23.56 -33.00
CA THR A 699 40.42 -23.24 -31.81
C THR A 699 40.41 -24.28 -30.69
N LYS A 700 39.53 -25.29 -30.71
CA LYS A 700 39.53 -26.35 -29.70
C LYS A 700 39.58 -27.72 -30.35
N GLY A 701 40.77 -28.30 -30.31
CA GLY A 701 40.95 -29.73 -30.52
C GLY A 701 40.07 -30.52 -29.54
N ILE A 702 39.43 -31.55 -30.10
CA ILE A 702 39.03 -32.82 -29.48
C ILE A 702 38.82 -32.72 -27.96
N ASP A 703 37.62 -32.30 -27.53
CA ASP A 703 37.00 -32.75 -26.28
C ASP A 703 35.48 -32.50 -26.37
N SER A 704 34.74 -33.58 -26.59
CA SER A 704 33.32 -33.60 -26.97
C SER A 704 32.41 -33.87 -25.78
N THR A 705 31.76 -32.85 -25.23
CA THR A 705 30.56 -32.98 -24.38
C THR A 705 29.48 -31.94 -24.66
N GLY A 706 29.38 -31.47 -25.92
CA GLY A 706 28.35 -30.55 -26.40
C GLY A 706 27.55 -31.12 -27.57
N HIS A 707 27.25 -32.43 -27.55
CA HIS A 707 26.41 -33.03 -28.58
C HIS A 707 24.96 -32.54 -28.45
N LYS A 708 24.45 -31.90 -29.52
CA LYS A 708 23.01 -31.80 -29.78
C LYS A 708 22.39 -33.19 -29.59
N VAL A 709 21.27 -33.28 -28.88
CA VAL A 709 20.49 -34.53 -28.76
C VAL A 709 20.13 -34.99 -30.18
N PRO A 710 20.44 -36.24 -30.58
CA PRO A 710 20.09 -36.74 -31.90
C PRO A 710 18.56 -36.74 -32.10
N PRO A 711 18.05 -36.43 -33.30
CA PRO A 711 16.62 -36.43 -33.59
C PRO A 711 16.00 -37.81 -33.34
N LYS A 712 14.79 -37.84 -32.77
CA LYS A 712 14.08 -39.09 -32.44
C LYS A 712 13.73 -39.86 -33.73
N PRO A 713 14.20 -41.11 -33.92
CA PRO A 713 13.87 -41.89 -35.10
C PRO A 713 12.41 -42.34 -35.08
N HIS A 714 11.76 -42.29 -36.24
CA HIS A 714 10.38 -42.72 -36.47
C HIS A 714 10.38 -44.09 -37.16
N THR A 715 9.58 -45.01 -36.65
CA THR A 715 9.40 -46.34 -37.24
C THR A 715 8.46 -46.26 -38.43
N LEU A 716 8.90 -46.71 -39.60
CA LEU A 716 8.10 -46.70 -40.83
C LEU A 716 7.42 -48.05 -41.12
N THR A 717 7.80 -49.11 -40.42
CA THR A 717 7.32 -50.48 -40.60
C THR A 717 6.66 -50.99 -39.31
N GLY A 718 5.71 -51.92 -39.45
CA GLY A 718 5.06 -52.58 -38.32
C GLY A 718 5.94 -53.67 -37.70
N SER A 719 5.52 -54.18 -36.53
CA SER A 719 6.23 -55.23 -35.80
C SER A 719 6.22 -56.61 -36.48
N SER A 720 5.39 -56.81 -37.51
CA SER A 720 5.27 -58.06 -38.27
C SER A 720 5.96 -58.03 -39.63
N ASP A 721 6.59 -56.90 -39.99
CA ASP A 721 7.28 -56.75 -41.27
C ASP A 721 8.65 -57.46 -41.26
N PRO A 722 9.09 -58.04 -42.39
CA PRO A 722 10.36 -58.78 -42.48
C PRO A 722 11.60 -57.88 -42.31
N CYS A 723 11.46 -56.59 -42.62
CA CYS A 723 12.48 -55.58 -42.39
C CYS A 723 11.93 -54.49 -41.47
N TYR A 724 12.69 -54.14 -40.43
CA TYR A 724 12.43 -52.98 -39.60
C TYR A 724 13.13 -51.76 -40.21
N VAL A 725 12.37 -50.71 -40.51
CA VAL A 725 12.88 -49.46 -41.06
C VAL A 725 12.58 -48.32 -40.10
N GLU A 726 13.62 -47.64 -39.65
CA GLU A 726 13.53 -46.41 -38.87
C GLU A 726 14.15 -45.24 -39.63
N ALA A 727 13.56 -44.06 -39.47
CA ALA A 727 13.92 -42.87 -40.23
C ALA A 727 14.01 -41.63 -39.34
N TYR A 728 14.99 -40.77 -39.60
CA TYR A 728 15.04 -39.41 -39.06
C TYR A 728 15.56 -38.47 -40.15
N HIS A 729 15.24 -37.18 -40.06
CA HIS A 729 15.72 -36.20 -41.01
C HIS A 729 16.59 -35.14 -40.34
N LEU A 730 17.43 -34.50 -41.14
CA LEU A 730 18.19 -33.31 -40.80
C LEU A 730 17.89 -32.23 -41.83
N ALA A 731 17.46 -31.07 -41.36
CA ALA A 731 17.16 -29.93 -42.20
C ALA A 731 18.31 -28.91 -42.14
N ASP A 732 18.78 -28.47 -43.30
CA ASP A 732 19.75 -27.39 -43.47
C ASP A 732 19.06 -26.22 -44.15
N SER A 733 18.73 -25.21 -43.35
CA SER A 733 18.05 -24.00 -43.81
C SER A 733 18.95 -23.06 -44.63
N THR A 734 20.27 -23.20 -44.55
CA THR A 734 21.21 -22.35 -45.30
C THR A 734 21.31 -22.77 -46.76
N ASP A 735 21.32 -24.09 -46.99
CA ASP A 735 21.35 -24.70 -48.31
C ASP A 735 19.95 -25.03 -48.87
N GLY A 736 18.91 -24.93 -48.04
CA GLY A 736 17.52 -25.28 -48.42
C GLY A 736 17.34 -26.78 -48.66
N ARG A 737 18.04 -27.62 -47.88
CA ARG A 737 18.14 -29.08 -48.08
C ARG A 737 17.64 -29.85 -46.89
N ILE A 738 17.05 -31.01 -47.17
CA ILE A 738 16.64 -31.98 -46.14
C ILE A 738 17.30 -33.31 -46.47
N THR A 739 17.98 -33.91 -45.48
CA THR A 739 18.58 -35.24 -45.60
C THR A 739 17.83 -36.23 -44.74
N LEU A 740 17.20 -37.21 -45.37
CA LEU A 740 16.58 -38.36 -44.72
C LEU A 740 17.63 -39.42 -44.46
N HIS A 741 17.76 -39.83 -43.21
CA HIS A 741 18.57 -40.96 -42.78
C HIS A 741 17.66 -42.14 -42.45
N LEU A 742 17.96 -43.29 -43.02
CA LEU A 742 17.25 -44.54 -42.87
C LEU A 742 18.18 -45.56 -42.21
N LYS A 743 17.67 -46.28 -41.22
CA LYS A 743 18.29 -47.48 -40.67
C LYS A 743 17.37 -48.66 -40.92
N ILE A 744 17.92 -49.69 -41.56
CA ILE A 744 17.19 -50.85 -42.06
C ILE A 744 17.78 -52.09 -41.42
N LEU A 745 16.93 -52.90 -40.81
CA LEU A 745 17.30 -54.10 -40.10
C LEU A 745 16.50 -55.27 -40.65
N ASN A 746 17.16 -56.38 -40.97
CA ASN A 746 16.49 -57.63 -41.31
C ASN A 746 16.09 -58.35 -40.01
N LEU A 747 14.79 -58.56 -39.82
CA LEU A 747 14.23 -59.26 -38.66
C LEU A 747 14.06 -60.77 -38.89
N THR A 748 14.28 -61.25 -40.12
CA THR A 748 14.19 -62.67 -40.45
C THR A 748 15.49 -63.40 -40.15
N GLU A 749 15.42 -64.72 -39.91
CA GLU A 749 16.59 -65.57 -39.67
C GLU A 749 17.42 -65.82 -40.95
N LEU A 750 16.85 -65.53 -42.12
CA LEU A 750 17.48 -65.73 -43.44
C LEU A 750 18.09 -64.43 -43.95
N GLU A 751 19.23 -64.51 -44.64
CA GLU A 751 19.81 -63.34 -45.32
C GLU A 751 18.93 -62.92 -46.51
N ILE A 752 18.57 -61.63 -46.55
CA ILE A 752 17.77 -61.08 -47.66
C ILE A 752 18.73 -60.53 -48.71
N ASN A 753 18.73 -61.17 -49.88
CA ASN A 753 19.60 -60.82 -51.00
C ASN A 753 18.95 -59.83 -51.97
N ARG A 754 19.79 -58.99 -52.59
CA ARG A 754 19.43 -57.93 -53.55
C ARG A 754 18.33 -56.99 -53.05
N VAL A 755 18.63 -56.26 -51.98
CA VAL A 755 17.73 -55.24 -51.41
C VAL A 755 17.98 -53.87 -52.02
N ASP A 756 16.93 -53.24 -52.53
CA ASP A 756 16.92 -51.86 -53.01
C ASP A 756 15.92 -51.03 -52.18
N ILE A 757 16.35 -49.84 -51.75
CA ILE A 757 15.44 -48.85 -51.15
C ILE A 757 15.03 -47.87 -52.22
N ARG A 758 13.72 -47.63 -52.32
CA ARG A 758 13.17 -46.57 -53.15
C ARG A 758 12.52 -45.49 -52.31
N VAL A 759 12.89 -44.24 -52.55
CA VAL A 759 12.32 -43.07 -51.87
C VAL A 759 11.64 -42.17 -52.91
N GLY A 760 10.31 -42.08 -52.82
CA GLY A 760 9.49 -41.14 -53.59
C GLY A 760 9.21 -39.85 -52.82
N LEU A 761 8.86 -38.78 -53.55
CA LEU A 761 8.63 -37.44 -52.99
C LEU A 761 7.16 -37.03 -53.09
N SER A 762 6.73 -36.14 -52.19
CA SER A 762 5.42 -35.49 -52.19
C SER A 762 5.56 -34.06 -51.68
N GLY A 763 4.76 -33.13 -52.23
CA GLY A 763 4.83 -31.70 -51.92
C GLY A 763 5.97 -30.99 -52.65
N ALA A 764 6.53 -29.97 -52.03
CA ALA A 764 7.58 -29.09 -52.59
C ALA A 764 9.00 -29.69 -52.58
N LEU A 765 9.14 -31.02 -52.51
CA LEU A 765 10.44 -31.70 -52.52
C LEU A 765 10.89 -32.04 -53.94
N TYR A 766 12.19 -31.88 -54.21
CA TYR A 766 12.79 -32.32 -55.46
C TYR A 766 14.16 -32.97 -55.23
N PHE A 767 14.54 -33.92 -56.09
CA PHE A 767 15.91 -34.40 -56.13
C PHE A 767 16.78 -33.44 -56.93
N MET A 768 18.03 -33.24 -56.49
CA MET A 768 18.97 -32.32 -57.14
C MET A 768 19.32 -32.72 -58.58
N ASP A 769 19.13 -34.00 -58.93
CA ASP A 769 19.31 -34.55 -60.27
C ASP A 769 18.03 -34.52 -61.14
N GLY A 770 16.92 -33.99 -60.61
CA GLY A 770 15.63 -33.91 -61.29
C GLY A 770 14.89 -35.25 -61.42
N SER A 771 15.37 -36.32 -60.76
CA SER A 771 14.67 -37.61 -60.74
C SER A 771 13.34 -37.52 -59.98
N LEU A 772 12.44 -38.49 -60.21
CA LEU A 772 11.16 -38.61 -59.48
C LEU A 772 11.28 -39.54 -58.26
N GLN A 773 12.31 -40.38 -58.22
CA GLN A 773 12.52 -41.38 -57.18
C GLN A 773 14.02 -41.67 -57.03
N ALA A 774 14.50 -41.70 -55.80
CA ALA A 774 15.85 -42.17 -55.50
C ALA A 774 15.84 -43.68 -55.26
N VAL A 775 16.74 -44.40 -55.93
CA VAL A 775 16.96 -45.84 -55.72
C VAL A 775 18.34 -46.05 -55.12
N ARG A 776 18.42 -46.70 -53.95
CA ARG A 776 19.65 -47.00 -53.23
C ARG A 776 19.82 -48.52 -53.09
N PRO A 777 20.77 -49.14 -53.81
CA PRO A 777 21.03 -50.56 -53.67
C PRO A 777 21.82 -50.86 -52.39
N LEU A 778 21.27 -51.69 -51.52
CA LEU A 778 21.90 -52.15 -50.26
C LEU A 778 22.59 -53.51 -50.38
N ARG A 779 22.47 -54.18 -51.53
CA ARG A 779 23.01 -55.53 -51.82
C ARG A 779 22.41 -56.61 -50.92
N ASN A 780 23.00 -56.92 -49.77
CA ASN A 780 22.52 -58.01 -48.89
C ASN A 780 22.26 -57.46 -47.48
N LEU A 781 21.14 -57.86 -46.88
CA LEU A 781 20.83 -57.56 -45.47
C LEU A 781 21.03 -58.82 -44.62
N VAL A 782 22.10 -58.84 -43.84
CA VAL A 782 22.39 -59.90 -42.86
C VAL A 782 21.41 -59.78 -41.70
N SER A 783 20.99 -60.93 -41.15
CA SER A 783 20.06 -60.96 -40.02
C SER A 783 20.60 -60.15 -38.83
N GLN A 784 19.76 -59.29 -38.26
CA GLN A 784 20.07 -58.46 -37.09
C GLN A 784 21.23 -57.44 -37.24
N ASP A 785 21.76 -57.21 -38.45
CA ASP A 785 22.79 -56.19 -38.70
C ASP A 785 22.19 -54.93 -39.36
N PRO A 786 22.22 -53.75 -38.71
CA PRO A 786 21.60 -52.55 -39.23
C PRO A 786 22.40 -51.90 -40.35
N VAL A 787 21.76 -51.67 -41.50
CA VAL A 787 22.34 -50.94 -42.63
C VAL A 787 21.80 -49.51 -42.68
N LEU A 788 22.70 -48.54 -42.79
CA LEU A 788 22.36 -47.11 -42.88
C LEU A 788 22.31 -46.66 -44.34
N SER A 789 21.31 -45.86 -44.69
CA SER A 789 21.17 -45.23 -46.00
C SER A 789 20.72 -43.78 -45.83
N SER A 790 21.21 -42.88 -46.68
CA SER A 790 20.79 -41.48 -46.68
C SER A 790 20.37 -40.97 -48.06
N VAL A 791 19.37 -40.08 -48.05
CA VAL A 791 18.79 -39.46 -49.24
C VAL A 791 18.60 -37.97 -48.98
N THR A 792 19.20 -37.13 -49.80
CA THR A 792 19.12 -35.66 -49.70
C THR A 792 18.21 -35.11 -50.79
N VAL A 793 17.31 -34.22 -50.40
CA VAL A 793 16.33 -33.55 -51.26
C VAL A 793 16.38 -32.03 -51.04
N GLY A 794 16.00 -31.27 -52.06
CA GLY A 794 15.82 -29.82 -51.97
C GLY A 794 14.35 -29.49 -51.70
N VAL A 795 14.11 -28.34 -51.06
CA VAL A 795 12.77 -27.78 -50.84
C VAL A 795 12.60 -26.58 -51.78
N SER A 796 11.48 -26.48 -52.50
CA SER A 796 11.22 -25.38 -53.44
C SER A 796 10.44 -24.20 -52.85
N HIS A 797 9.44 -24.48 -52.00
CA HIS A 797 8.59 -23.47 -51.36
C HIS A 797 7.96 -24.03 -50.07
N PHE A 798 7.24 -23.18 -49.32
CA PHE A 798 6.63 -23.56 -48.03
C PHE A 798 5.35 -24.38 -48.27
N GLU A 799 5.48 -25.72 -48.22
CA GLU A 799 4.40 -26.70 -48.43
C GLU A 799 4.65 -27.95 -47.57
N ARG A 800 3.61 -28.68 -47.20
CA ARG A 800 3.72 -29.96 -46.49
C ARG A 800 4.41 -31.01 -47.35
N CYS A 801 5.53 -31.51 -46.84
CA CYS A 801 6.41 -32.42 -47.56
C CYS A 801 6.37 -33.83 -46.95
N ALA A 802 6.38 -34.86 -47.79
CA ALA A 802 6.46 -36.24 -47.33
C ALA A 802 7.36 -37.11 -48.24
N LEU A 803 8.03 -38.07 -47.61
CA LEU A 803 8.95 -39.02 -48.25
C LEU A 803 8.37 -40.44 -48.17
N TRP A 804 8.18 -41.07 -49.32
CA TRP A 804 7.58 -42.40 -49.45
C TRP A 804 8.67 -43.46 -49.58
N VAL A 805 8.85 -44.28 -48.55
CA VAL A 805 9.91 -45.30 -48.51
C VAL A 805 9.35 -46.67 -48.88
N GLN A 806 10.03 -47.37 -49.78
CA GLN A 806 9.74 -48.75 -50.16
C GLN A 806 11.01 -49.58 -50.11
N VAL A 807 10.93 -50.78 -49.53
CA VAL A 807 12.02 -51.77 -49.55
C VAL A 807 11.65 -52.86 -50.55
N LEU A 808 12.48 -53.01 -51.58
CA LEU A 808 12.34 -54.01 -52.64
C LEU A 808 13.40 -55.08 -52.42
N TYR A 809 13.02 -56.36 -52.39
CA TYR A 809 14.00 -57.44 -52.26
C TYR A 809 13.57 -58.72 -52.99
N TYR A 810 14.53 -59.61 -53.23
CA TYR A 810 14.33 -60.85 -54.00
C TYR A 810 14.65 -62.08 -53.14
N PRO A 811 13.66 -62.62 -52.39
CA PRO A 811 13.90 -63.67 -51.41
C PRO A 811 14.42 -64.99 -52.01
N PHE A 812 14.20 -65.24 -53.30
CA PHE A 812 14.63 -66.47 -53.98
C PHE A 812 15.93 -66.31 -54.81
N TYR A 813 16.60 -65.16 -54.70
CA TYR A 813 17.81 -64.91 -55.47
C TYR A 813 19.00 -65.74 -54.93
N GLY A 814 19.52 -66.65 -55.76
CA GLY A 814 20.68 -67.50 -55.43
C GLY A 814 20.33 -68.91 -54.91
N SER A 815 19.04 -69.22 -54.70
CA SER A 815 18.61 -70.60 -54.39
C SER A 815 18.56 -71.46 -55.66
N GLY A 816 19.74 -71.83 -56.16
CA GLY A 816 19.88 -72.91 -57.13
C GLY A 816 19.76 -74.26 -56.44
N VAL A 817 18.55 -74.66 -56.05
CA VAL A 817 18.23 -76.07 -55.74
C VAL A 817 16.91 -76.43 -56.41
N SER A 818 17.08 -77.25 -57.43
CA SER A 818 16.09 -78.13 -58.04
C SER A 818 15.40 -79.04 -57.02
N GLY A 819 14.10 -79.24 -57.19
CA GLY A 819 13.46 -80.51 -56.87
C GLY A 819 12.91 -80.65 -55.45
N ASP A 820 11.63 -81.04 -55.42
CA ASP A 820 10.95 -81.82 -54.39
C ASP A 820 10.69 -81.17 -53.03
N TYR A 821 9.49 -80.60 -52.89
CA TYR A 821 8.59 -80.97 -51.79
C TYR A 821 7.15 -80.86 -52.29
N GLU A 822 6.66 -81.98 -52.85
CA GLU A 822 5.23 -82.27 -52.98
C GLU A 822 4.58 -82.28 -51.59
N GLY A 823 3.36 -81.76 -51.53
CA GLY A 823 2.52 -81.71 -50.35
C GLY A 823 1.11 -81.29 -50.73
N ASP A 824 0.45 -82.18 -51.47
CA ASP A 824 -0.95 -82.19 -51.96
C ASP A 824 -2.00 -81.51 -51.06
N TYR A 825 -2.88 -80.72 -51.69
CA TYR A 825 -4.35 -80.87 -51.61
C TYR A 825 -5.01 -80.32 -52.90
N ALA A 826 -5.45 -81.25 -53.75
CA ALA A 826 -6.46 -81.26 -54.84
C ALA A 826 -7.15 -79.93 -55.23
N ASP A 827 -6.99 -79.46 -56.48
CA ASP A 827 -7.77 -79.76 -57.71
C ASP A 827 -9.17 -79.12 -57.78
N GLU A 828 -9.35 -78.15 -58.68
CA GLU A 828 -10.33 -78.23 -59.78
C GLU A 828 -10.16 -77.10 -60.83
N ASP A 829 -10.15 -77.54 -62.09
CA ASP A 829 -10.48 -76.87 -63.34
C ASP A 829 -9.60 -75.76 -63.95
N SER A 830 -8.71 -76.25 -64.82
CA SER A 830 -8.21 -75.65 -66.05
C SER A 830 -9.29 -75.12 -67.00
N GLN A 831 -9.11 -73.90 -67.55
CA GLN A 831 -9.15 -73.64 -69.01
C GLN A 831 -8.95 -72.14 -69.38
N ILE A 832 -8.28 -71.96 -70.53
CA ILE A 832 -8.11 -70.77 -71.39
C ILE A 832 -6.71 -70.11 -71.38
N LEU A 833 -6.08 -70.36 -72.53
CA LEU A 833 -4.77 -69.99 -73.03
C LEU A 833 -4.60 -68.50 -73.39
N ARG A 834 -3.33 -68.09 -73.29
CA ARG A 834 -2.49 -67.36 -74.28
C ARG A 834 -2.36 -65.82 -74.22
N GLN A 835 -1.09 -65.48 -73.99
CA GLN A 835 -0.26 -64.45 -74.65
C GLN A 835 -0.22 -63.04 -74.06
N LYS A 836 0.78 -62.84 -73.19
CA LYS A 836 1.99 -62.10 -73.60
C LYS A 836 3.20 -62.60 -72.81
N ARG A 837 4.14 -63.25 -73.50
CA ARG A 837 5.52 -63.45 -73.04
C ARG A 837 6.17 -62.07 -72.91
N SER A 838 6.12 -61.45 -71.74
CA SER A 838 7.22 -60.62 -71.28
C SER A 838 8.30 -61.57 -70.73
N GLN A 839 9.56 -61.29 -71.04
CA GLN A 839 10.71 -62.05 -70.55
C GLN A 839 10.56 -62.28 -69.05
N LYS A 840 10.46 -63.55 -68.60
CA LYS A 840 10.60 -63.86 -67.17
C LYS A 840 11.97 -63.34 -66.75
N PRO A 841 12.09 -62.36 -65.84
CA PRO A 841 13.39 -62.01 -65.31
C PRO A 841 13.98 -63.25 -64.63
N GLU A 842 15.25 -63.55 -64.87
CA GLU A 842 16.02 -64.65 -64.24
C GLU A 842 16.11 -64.54 -62.69
N LEU A 843 15.38 -63.59 -62.09
CA LEU A 843 15.57 -63.05 -60.75
C LEU A 843 14.42 -63.36 -59.78
N GLY A 844 13.34 -64.02 -60.21
CA GLY A 844 12.14 -64.20 -59.40
C GLY A 844 11.30 -62.91 -59.27
N GLU A 845 10.10 -63.01 -58.69
CA GLU A 845 9.26 -61.84 -58.41
C GLU A 845 9.78 -61.08 -57.17
N PRO A 846 9.94 -59.74 -57.25
CA PRO A 846 10.37 -58.97 -56.10
C PRO A 846 9.24 -58.80 -55.08
N VAL A 847 9.59 -58.89 -53.80
CA VAL A 847 8.70 -58.49 -52.71
C VAL A 847 8.88 -57.00 -52.46
N ILE A 848 7.77 -56.25 -52.44
CA ILE A 848 7.74 -54.82 -52.15
C ILE A 848 7.13 -54.61 -50.77
N LEU A 849 7.95 -54.21 -49.81
CA LEU A 849 7.50 -53.72 -48.52
C LEU A 849 7.25 -52.22 -48.61
N ARG A 850 5.99 -51.80 -48.48
CA ARG A 850 5.60 -50.39 -48.47
C ARG A 850 5.60 -49.89 -47.03
N CYS A 851 6.46 -48.92 -46.74
CA CYS A 851 6.52 -48.32 -45.43
C CYS A 851 5.51 -47.17 -45.31
N GLN A 852 5.24 -46.72 -44.08
CA GLN A 852 4.48 -45.50 -43.81
C GLN A 852 5.18 -44.27 -44.41
N PRO A 853 4.43 -43.26 -44.90
CA PRO A 853 5.03 -42.02 -45.39
C PRO A 853 5.70 -41.27 -44.24
N TYR A 854 6.96 -40.86 -44.45
CA TYR A 854 7.67 -39.99 -43.51
C TYR A 854 7.28 -38.54 -43.78
N LYS A 855 6.45 -37.96 -42.92
CA LYS A 855 6.02 -36.55 -43.02
C LYS A 855 7.07 -35.64 -42.38
N ILE A 856 7.37 -34.53 -43.04
CA ILE A 856 8.23 -33.47 -42.51
C ILE A 856 7.33 -32.43 -41.85
N PRO A 857 7.53 -32.10 -40.56
CA PRO A 857 6.77 -31.07 -39.87
C PRO A 857 6.89 -29.72 -40.57
N LEU A 858 5.78 -28.99 -40.71
CA LEU A 858 5.79 -27.70 -41.39
C LEU A 858 6.61 -26.65 -40.61
N THR A 859 6.75 -26.84 -39.29
CA THR A 859 7.60 -26.01 -38.43
C THR A 859 9.07 -26.06 -38.81
N ASP A 860 9.57 -27.15 -39.38
CA ASP A 860 10.99 -27.30 -39.71
C ASP A 860 11.40 -26.46 -40.94
N LEU A 861 10.41 -25.96 -41.70
CA LEU A 861 10.59 -24.99 -42.78
C LEU A 861 10.54 -23.53 -42.30
N LEU A 862 10.55 -23.31 -40.98
CA LEU A 862 10.58 -22.00 -40.34
C LEU A 862 11.92 -21.71 -39.67
N LEU A 863 12.20 -20.43 -39.53
CA LEU A 863 13.36 -19.87 -38.84
C LEU A 863 12.88 -18.85 -37.81
N PRO A 864 13.43 -18.86 -36.59
CA PRO A 864 13.03 -17.91 -35.56
C PRO A 864 13.40 -16.49 -36.01
N HIS A 865 12.41 -15.60 -36.06
CA HIS A 865 12.64 -14.22 -36.44
C HIS A 865 12.72 -13.34 -35.20
N LYS A 866 13.95 -12.95 -34.85
CA LYS A 866 14.19 -12.02 -33.74
C LYS A 866 13.62 -10.65 -34.10
N CYS A 867 12.58 -10.25 -33.40
CA CYS A 867 12.00 -8.93 -33.46
C CYS A 867 11.55 -8.52 -32.06
N SER A 868 11.67 -7.23 -31.76
CA SER A 868 11.18 -6.70 -30.49
C SER A 868 9.65 -6.72 -30.45
N PRO A 869 9.02 -6.71 -29.25
CA PRO A 869 7.57 -6.56 -29.13
C PRO A 869 7.03 -5.35 -29.90
N VAL A 870 7.76 -4.23 -29.89
CA VAL A 870 7.37 -3.00 -30.59
C VAL A 870 7.39 -3.19 -32.10
N GLU A 871 8.42 -3.83 -32.66
CA GLU A 871 8.49 -4.15 -34.09
C GLU A 871 7.41 -5.14 -34.49
N TYR A 872 7.19 -6.17 -33.68
CA TYR A 872 6.15 -7.17 -33.90
C TYR A 872 4.75 -6.54 -33.96
N PHE A 873 4.38 -5.71 -32.99
CA PHE A 873 3.06 -5.05 -32.97
C PHE A 873 2.93 -3.91 -33.98
N ARG A 874 4.03 -3.36 -34.51
CA ARG A 874 3.99 -2.46 -35.68
C ARG A 874 3.77 -3.23 -36.98
N LEU A 875 4.36 -4.41 -37.10
CA LEU A 875 4.22 -5.29 -38.27
C LEU A 875 2.87 -6.03 -38.26
N TRP A 876 2.32 -6.37 -37.10
CA TRP A 876 1.10 -7.17 -36.97
C TRP A 876 -0.11 -6.66 -37.77
N PRO A 877 -0.45 -5.35 -37.74
CA PRO A 877 -1.57 -4.82 -38.52
C PRO A 877 -1.28 -4.73 -40.02
N SER A 878 -0.01 -4.71 -40.43
CA SER A 878 0.39 -4.55 -41.84
C SER A 878 0.48 -5.87 -42.60
N LEU A 879 0.32 -7.02 -41.93
CA LEU A 879 0.33 -8.34 -42.55
C LEU A 879 -1.02 -8.62 -43.24
N PRO A 880 -1.03 -8.90 -44.55
CA PRO A 880 -2.26 -8.96 -45.34
C PRO A 880 -3.06 -10.26 -45.17
N ALA A 881 -2.43 -11.35 -44.73
CA ALA A 881 -3.07 -12.66 -44.63
C ALA A 881 -3.34 -13.03 -43.16
N ILE A 882 -4.58 -13.42 -42.84
CA ILE A 882 -5.03 -13.73 -41.49
C ILE A 882 -5.71 -15.12 -41.49
N LEU A 883 -5.42 -15.92 -40.46
CA LEU A 883 -6.06 -17.21 -40.21
C LEU A 883 -6.37 -17.34 -38.71
N GLU A 884 -7.61 -17.66 -38.37
CA GLU A 884 -8.06 -17.85 -37.00
C GLU A 884 -8.65 -19.24 -36.80
N TYR A 885 -8.31 -19.89 -35.69
CA TYR A 885 -8.89 -21.18 -35.31
C TYR A 885 -8.84 -21.37 -33.79
N THR A 886 -9.65 -22.29 -33.28
CA THR A 886 -9.74 -22.58 -31.84
C THR A 886 -9.31 -24.03 -31.60
N GLY A 887 -8.54 -24.25 -30.55
CA GLY A 887 -8.18 -25.57 -30.06
C GLY A 887 -8.48 -25.71 -28.57
N ALA A 888 -8.72 -26.93 -28.12
CA ALA A 888 -9.01 -27.28 -26.74
C ALA A 888 -8.05 -28.34 -26.24
N TYR A 889 -7.73 -28.30 -24.94
CA TYR A 889 -7.05 -29.41 -24.28
C TYR A 889 -7.45 -29.50 -22.82
N THR A 890 -7.30 -30.69 -22.25
CA THR A 890 -7.52 -30.93 -20.83
C THR A 890 -6.18 -30.85 -20.10
N TYR A 891 -6.16 -30.19 -18.94
CA TYR A 891 -4.98 -30.14 -18.10
C TYR A 891 -5.27 -30.74 -16.72
N GLU A 892 -4.29 -31.44 -16.15
CA GLU A 892 -4.41 -32.02 -14.83
C GLU A 892 -4.09 -30.96 -13.76
N GLY A 893 -5.10 -30.56 -12.96
CA GLY A 893 -4.90 -29.62 -11.86
C GLY A 893 -6.18 -29.26 -11.11
N SER A 894 -6.44 -29.96 -9.99
CA SER A 894 -7.54 -29.67 -9.07
C SER A 894 -7.35 -28.35 -8.31
N GLY A 895 -8.46 -27.79 -7.82
CA GLY A 895 -8.50 -26.61 -6.95
C GLY A 895 -7.45 -26.64 -5.82
N PHE A 896 -7.05 -25.43 -5.41
CA PHE A 896 -6.06 -25.12 -4.36
C PHE A 896 -4.57 -25.39 -4.65
N LYS A 897 -4.19 -26.20 -5.66
CA LYS A 897 -2.76 -26.41 -6.01
C LYS A 897 -2.22 -25.50 -7.14
N ALA A 898 -3.09 -24.80 -7.87
CA ALA A 898 -2.68 -23.85 -8.92
C ALA A 898 -1.97 -22.59 -8.38
N THR A 899 -2.09 -22.28 -7.08
CA THR A 899 -1.40 -21.17 -6.41
C THR A 899 -0.04 -21.57 -5.82
N ALA A 900 0.35 -22.85 -5.87
CA ALA A 900 1.62 -23.37 -5.35
C ALA A 900 2.69 -23.55 -6.44
N ALA A 901 2.69 -22.71 -7.49
CA ALA A 901 3.64 -22.74 -8.60
C ALA A 901 5.04 -22.19 -8.24
N GLN A 902 5.56 -22.48 -7.05
CA GLN A 902 6.97 -22.24 -6.68
C GLN A 902 7.82 -23.52 -6.70
N GLN A 903 7.25 -24.69 -7.01
CA GLN A 903 7.98 -25.97 -6.97
C GLN A 903 8.05 -26.75 -8.29
N TYR A 904 7.41 -26.29 -9.37
CA TYR A 904 7.51 -26.92 -10.70
C TYR A 904 7.83 -25.85 -11.75
N GLU A 905 8.79 -26.15 -12.63
CA GLU A 905 9.33 -25.23 -13.65
C GLU A 905 8.34 -24.79 -14.75
N ALA A 906 7.06 -25.20 -14.69
CA ALA A 906 6.00 -24.76 -15.62
C ALA A 906 4.60 -24.82 -14.97
N SER A 907 3.69 -23.90 -15.33
CA SER A 907 2.32 -23.89 -14.83
C SER A 907 1.47 -25.01 -15.46
N PRO A 908 0.63 -25.73 -14.69
CA PRO A 908 -0.11 -26.91 -15.18
C PRO A 908 -1.12 -26.58 -16.30
N PHE A 909 -1.64 -25.36 -16.34
CA PHE A 909 -2.56 -24.89 -17.38
C PHE A 909 -1.87 -24.50 -18.70
N LEU A 910 -0.54 -24.65 -18.84
CA LEU A 910 0.21 -24.52 -20.11
C LEU A 910 0.70 -25.88 -20.64
N SER A 911 0.29 -26.98 -20.02
CA SER A 911 0.73 -28.33 -20.36
C SER A 911 0.58 -28.66 -21.85
N GLY A 912 -0.56 -28.32 -22.46
CA GLY A 912 -0.82 -28.53 -23.89
C GLY A 912 0.03 -27.66 -24.84
N LEU A 913 0.66 -26.59 -24.34
CA LEU A 913 1.46 -25.65 -25.14
C LEU A 913 2.98 -25.74 -24.87
N ARG A 914 3.41 -26.66 -24.00
CA ARG A 914 4.81 -26.76 -23.55
C ARG A 914 5.79 -26.96 -24.71
N SER A 915 5.39 -27.70 -25.74
CA SER A 915 6.24 -28.03 -26.88
C SER A 915 6.65 -26.82 -27.72
N LEU A 916 5.88 -25.73 -27.70
CA LEU A 916 6.19 -24.49 -28.45
C LEU A 916 7.56 -23.90 -28.11
N ALA A 917 8.06 -24.08 -26.89
CA ALA A 917 9.37 -23.57 -26.49
C ALA A 917 10.54 -24.25 -27.25
N SER A 918 10.31 -25.43 -27.81
CA SER A 918 11.32 -26.18 -28.59
C SER A 918 11.24 -25.93 -30.11
N LYS A 919 10.18 -25.25 -30.57
CA LYS A 919 9.92 -25.02 -32.00
C LYS A 919 10.66 -23.78 -32.51
N PRO A 920 10.92 -23.66 -33.82
CA PRO A 920 11.71 -22.56 -34.41
C PRO A 920 10.94 -21.23 -34.50
N PHE A 921 10.32 -20.83 -33.40
CA PHE A 921 9.69 -19.52 -33.21
C PHE A 921 10.51 -18.68 -32.24
N HIS A 922 10.58 -17.38 -32.51
CA HIS A 922 11.01 -16.42 -31.50
C HIS A 922 9.82 -16.04 -30.62
N GLN A 923 9.90 -16.32 -29.33
CA GLN A 923 8.91 -15.83 -28.37
C GLN A 923 9.10 -14.32 -28.19
N VAL A 924 8.11 -13.54 -28.63
CA VAL A 924 8.16 -12.08 -28.62
C VAL A 924 7.68 -11.55 -27.27
N CYS A 925 6.53 -12.02 -26.79
CA CYS A 925 6.01 -11.69 -25.46
C CYS A 925 5.02 -12.75 -24.95
N SER A 926 4.81 -12.80 -23.64
CA SER A 926 3.86 -13.67 -22.95
C SER A 926 3.19 -12.91 -21.82
N HIS A 927 1.87 -13.01 -21.70
CA HIS A 927 1.06 -12.34 -20.69
C HIS A 927 0.10 -13.34 -20.05
N PHE A 928 -0.09 -13.27 -18.73
CA PHE A 928 -0.98 -14.18 -17.99
C PHE A 928 -2.09 -13.41 -17.26
N ILE A 929 -3.36 -13.69 -17.61
CA ILE A 929 -4.57 -13.05 -17.06
C ILE A 929 -5.03 -13.82 -15.82
N ARG A 930 -4.69 -13.30 -14.63
CA ARG A 930 -4.95 -13.95 -13.34
C ARG A 930 -6.42 -14.08 -12.95
N THR A 931 -7.32 -13.28 -13.52
CA THR A 931 -8.75 -13.22 -13.14
C THR A 931 -9.61 -14.32 -13.75
N VAL A 932 -9.15 -14.98 -14.84
CA VAL A 932 -9.93 -16.01 -15.57
C VAL A 932 -9.06 -17.23 -15.93
N ALA A 933 -7.88 -17.37 -15.31
CA ALA A 933 -6.86 -18.35 -15.72
C ALA A 933 -6.64 -18.35 -17.25
N GLY A 934 -6.50 -17.16 -17.83
CA GLY A 934 -6.25 -16.96 -19.26
C GLY A 934 -4.82 -16.51 -19.54
N PHE A 935 -4.39 -16.57 -20.80
CA PHE A 935 -3.05 -16.15 -21.22
C PHE A 935 -3.03 -15.62 -22.66
N GLN A 936 -2.02 -14.83 -22.99
CA GLN A 936 -1.71 -14.38 -24.34
C GLN A 936 -0.23 -14.62 -24.65
N LEU A 937 0.07 -15.37 -25.71
CA LEU A 937 1.43 -15.63 -26.17
C LEU A 937 1.62 -15.11 -27.59
N CYS A 938 2.75 -14.45 -27.88
CA CYS A 938 3.09 -13.93 -29.20
C CYS A 938 4.40 -14.54 -29.70
N TYR A 939 4.37 -15.08 -30.92
CA TYR A 939 5.49 -15.73 -31.59
C TYR A 939 5.73 -15.14 -32.98
N ALA A 940 7.01 -15.11 -33.38
CA ALA A 940 7.46 -14.63 -34.68
C ALA A 940 8.43 -15.62 -35.35
N ALA A 941 8.21 -15.90 -36.62
CA ALA A 941 9.08 -16.71 -37.45
C ALA A 941 9.15 -16.16 -38.89
N LYS A 942 10.10 -16.68 -39.66
CA LYS A 942 10.19 -16.50 -41.10
C LYS A 942 10.28 -17.86 -41.78
N THR A 943 9.69 -18.00 -42.96
CA THR A 943 9.95 -19.17 -43.81
C THR A 943 11.40 -19.14 -44.31
N TRP A 944 11.93 -20.27 -44.78
CA TRP A 944 13.25 -20.32 -45.43
C TRP A 944 13.39 -19.34 -46.61
N TYR A 945 12.26 -18.92 -47.20
CA TYR A 945 12.18 -18.00 -48.34
C TYR A 945 11.88 -16.56 -47.92
N GLY A 946 11.92 -16.24 -46.62
CA GLY A 946 11.85 -14.88 -46.09
C GLY A 946 10.44 -14.35 -45.81
N GLY A 947 9.38 -15.15 -46.02
CA GLY A 947 8.01 -14.78 -45.66
C GLY A 947 7.83 -14.68 -44.15
N PHE A 948 7.25 -13.59 -43.65
CA PHE A 948 7.03 -13.38 -42.22
C PHE A 948 5.79 -14.14 -41.74
N VAL A 949 5.88 -14.77 -40.57
CA VAL A 949 4.78 -15.46 -39.89
C VAL A 949 4.73 -14.99 -38.44
N GLY A 950 3.64 -14.33 -38.07
CA GLY A 950 3.30 -13.99 -36.69
C GLY A 950 2.18 -14.89 -36.18
N MET A 951 2.27 -15.33 -34.94
CA MET A 951 1.21 -16.10 -34.26
C MET A 951 0.91 -15.53 -32.88
N MET A 952 -0.37 -15.29 -32.59
CA MET A 952 -0.90 -14.97 -31.27
C MET A 952 -1.79 -16.10 -30.76
N ILE A 953 -1.63 -16.47 -29.50
CA ILE A 953 -2.42 -17.52 -28.85
C ILE A 953 -3.09 -16.93 -27.62
N PHE A 954 -4.42 -17.01 -27.55
CA PHE A 954 -5.22 -16.57 -26.43
C PHE A 954 -5.84 -17.79 -25.73
N GLY A 955 -5.42 -18.08 -24.50
CA GLY A 955 -6.02 -19.13 -23.68
C GLY A 955 -7.02 -18.57 -22.68
N ALA A 956 -8.12 -19.27 -22.45
CA ALA A 956 -9.04 -19.02 -21.35
C ALA A 956 -9.53 -20.36 -20.75
N SER A 957 -9.34 -20.52 -19.44
CA SER A 957 -9.88 -21.67 -18.70
C SER A 957 -11.38 -21.48 -18.50
N GLU A 958 -12.16 -22.54 -18.71
CA GLU A 958 -13.59 -22.55 -18.43
C GLU A 958 -13.83 -22.62 -16.91
N VAL A 959 -13.56 -21.54 -16.16
CA VAL A 959 -13.88 -21.52 -14.71
C VAL A 959 -15.35 -21.16 -14.55
N SER A 960 -16.18 -22.13 -14.10
CA SER A 960 -17.56 -21.85 -13.72
C SER A 960 -17.56 -20.81 -12.59
N ARG A 961 -18.27 -19.69 -12.76
CA ARG A 961 -18.31 -18.59 -11.77
C ARG A 961 -19.05 -18.94 -10.47
N ASN A 962 -19.45 -20.21 -10.27
CA ASN A 962 -20.14 -20.68 -9.08
C ASN A 962 -19.36 -21.86 -8.49
N VAL A 963 -18.47 -21.56 -7.53
CA VAL A 963 -17.65 -22.53 -6.80
C VAL A 963 -18.49 -23.48 -5.91
N ASP A 964 -19.81 -23.28 -5.80
CA ASP A 964 -20.67 -24.05 -4.90
C ASP A 964 -21.37 -25.27 -5.52
N LEU A 965 -21.14 -25.59 -6.80
CA LEU A 965 -21.80 -26.73 -7.46
C LEU A 965 -20.84 -27.56 -8.34
N GLY A 966 -19.86 -28.20 -7.70
CA GLY A 966 -19.37 -29.57 -8.00
C GLY A 966 -18.80 -29.96 -9.37
N ASP A 967 -18.98 -29.19 -10.44
CA ASP A 967 -18.47 -29.53 -11.77
C ASP A 967 -17.17 -28.75 -12.05
N GLU A 968 -16.04 -29.39 -11.76
CA GLU A 968 -14.70 -28.89 -12.07
C GLU A 968 -14.42 -29.07 -13.58
N THR A 969 -14.61 -28.02 -14.38
CA THR A 969 -14.22 -28.01 -15.80
C THR A 969 -12.70 -27.76 -15.93
N THR A 970 -11.94 -28.81 -16.27
CA THR A 970 -10.48 -28.81 -16.48
C THR A 970 -10.07 -28.58 -17.95
N THR A 971 -10.99 -28.04 -18.75
CA THR A 971 -10.83 -27.76 -20.19
C THR A 971 -10.30 -26.33 -20.40
N MET A 972 -9.21 -26.21 -21.16
CA MET A 972 -8.63 -24.94 -21.61
C MET A 972 -8.99 -24.72 -23.07
N MET A 973 -9.59 -23.57 -23.37
CA MET A 973 -9.89 -23.13 -24.74
C MET A 973 -8.84 -22.14 -25.21
N CYS A 974 -8.20 -22.41 -26.35
CA CYS A 974 -7.15 -21.60 -26.95
C CYS A 974 -7.58 -21.09 -28.33
N LYS A 975 -7.66 -19.77 -28.52
CA LYS A 975 -7.81 -19.15 -29.83
C LYS A 975 -6.45 -18.83 -30.42
N PHE A 976 -6.16 -19.36 -31.59
CA PHE A 976 -4.94 -19.10 -32.36
C PHE A 976 -5.25 -18.12 -33.49
N VAL A 977 -4.45 -17.07 -33.60
CA VAL A 977 -4.50 -16.07 -34.67
C VAL A 977 -3.14 -16.05 -35.35
N ILE A 978 -3.09 -16.38 -36.63
CA ILE A 978 -1.87 -16.37 -37.43
C ILE A 978 -2.00 -15.26 -38.48
N ARG A 979 -0.98 -14.41 -38.57
CA ARG A 979 -0.84 -13.44 -39.65
C ARG A 979 0.44 -13.68 -40.42
N ALA A 980 0.38 -13.64 -41.74
CA ALA A 980 1.54 -13.85 -42.60
C ALA A 980 1.70 -12.74 -43.64
N SER A 981 2.92 -12.57 -44.14
CA SER A 981 3.21 -11.61 -45.21
C SER A 981 2.62 -12.02 -46.56
N ASP A 982 2.37 -13.32 -46.75
CA ASP A 982 1.89 -13.91 -48.00
C ASP A 982 0.69 -14.84 -47.72
N PRO A 983 -0.42 -14.72 -48.48
CA PRO A 983 -1.60 -15.58 -48.33
C PRO A 983 -1.36 -17.07 -48.66
N SER A 984 -0.33 -17.41 -49.42
CA SER A 984 0.04 -18.81 -49.67
C SER A 984 0.40 -19.55 -48.38
N ILE A 985 1.04 -18.85 -47.42
CA ILE A 985 1.46 -19.41 -46.14
C ILE A 985 0.23 -19.75 -45.28
N THR A 986 -0.74 -18.84 -45.15
CA THR A 986 -1.95 -19.09 -44.36
C THR A 986 -2.85 -20.14 -45.01
N LYS A 987 -2.88 -20.20 -46.35
CA LYS A 987 -3.63 -21.23 -47.10
C LYS A 987 -3.07 -22.63 -46.85
N GLU A 988 -1.75 -22.78 -46.81
CA GLU A 988 -1.12 -24.06 -46.54
C GLU A 988 -1.34 -24.51 -45.08
N ILE A 989 -1.21 -23.58 -44.12
CA ILE A 989 -1.51 -23.87 -42.71
C ILE A 989 -2.98 -24.24 -42.53
N GLY A 990 -3.89 -23.54 -43.21
CA GLY A 990 -5.33 -23.79 -43.16
C GLY A 990 -5.81 -25.06 -43.85
N SER A 991 -4.96 -25.73 -44.64
CA SER A 991 -5.34 -26.97 -45.35
C SER A 991 -5.53 -28.18 -44.42
N ASP A 992 -4.83 -28.21 -43.28
CA ASP A 992 -4.95 -29.24 -42.25
C ASP A 992 -4.59 -28.64 -40.87
N LEU A 993 -5.57 -28.01 -40.23
CA LEU A 993 -5.39 -27.34 -38.94
C LEU A 993 -4.97 -28.29 -37.81
N GLN A 994 -5.44 -29.54 -37.82
CA GLN A 994 -5.04 -30.52 -36.80
C GLN A 994 -3.57 -30.90 -36.96
N GLY A 995 -3.12 -31.22 -38.19
CA GLY A 995 -1.71 -31.50 -38.43
C GLY A 995 -0.80 -30.31 -38.09
N TRP A 996 -1.29 -29.07 -38.27
CA TRP A 996 -0.55 -27.89 -37.85
C TRP A 996 -0.45 -27.77 -36.33
N LEU A 997 -1.56 -27.97 -35.60
CA LEU A 997 -1.58 -28.03 -34.14
C LEU A 997 -0.64 -29.13 -33.61
N ASP A 998 -0.64 -30.30 -34.24
CA ASP A 998 0.25 -31.40 -33.89
C ASP A 998 1.73 -31.01 -34.09
N ASP A 999 2.06 -30.34 -35.20
CA ASP A 999 3.41 -29.86 -35.47
C ASP A 999 3.89 -28.84 -34.42
N ILE A 1000 3.01 -27.98 -33.90
CA ILE A 1000 3.38 -26.94 -32.91
C ILE A 1000 3.29 -27.40 -31.45
N THR A 1001 2.42 -28.35 -31.13
CA THR A 1001 2.12 -28.80 -29.74
C THR A 1001 2.46 -30.26 -29.47
N ASP A 1002 3.03 -30.98 -30.43
CA ASP A 1002 3.28 -32.42 -30.37
C ASP A 1002 2.01 -33.25 -30.03
N GLY A 1003 0.85 -32.81 -30.55
CA GLY A 1003 -0.46 -33.43 -30.34
C GLY A 1003 -1.14 -33.07 -29.01
N GLY A 1004 -0.69 -32.02 -28.33
CA GLY A 1004 -1.24 -31.59 -27.04
C GLY A 1004 -2.57 -30.83 -27.12
N VAL A 1005 -2.99 -30.38 -28.32
CA VAL A 1005 -4.20 -29.56 -28.52
C VAL A 1005 -5.07 -30.12 -29.66
N GLU A 1006 -6.36 -30.28 -29.39
CA GLU A 1006 -7.36 -30.75 -30.36
C GLU A 1006 -8.09 -29.56 -31.00
N TYR A 1007 -8.24 -29.57 -32.32
CA TYR A 1007 -8.98 -28.52 -33.05
C TYR A 1007 -10.49 -28.59 -32.78
N MET A 1008 -11.11 -27.44 -32.51
CA MET A 1008 -12.57 -27.32 -32.32
C MET A 1008 -13.20 -26.42 -33.40
N PRO A 1009 -14.21 -26.90 -34.15
CA PRO A 1009 -14.86 -26.09 -35.16
C PRO A 1009 -15.73 -24.99 -34.54
N GLU A 1010 -15.79 -23.83 -35.21
CA GLU A 1010 -16.42 -22.61 -34.67
C GLU A 1010 -17.94 -22.75 -34.40
N GLU A 1011 -18.63 -23.59 -35.19
CA GLU A 1011 -20.05 -23.89 -35.01
C GLU A 1011 -20.33 -24.68 -33.72
N GLU A 1012 -19.42 -25.58 -33.32
CA GLU A 1012 -19.52 -26.32 -32.05
C GLU A 1012 -19.25 -25.41 -30.84
N VAL A 1013 -18.34 -24.43 -31.00
CA VAL A 1013 -18.07 -23.42 -29.96
C VAL A 1013 -19.28 -22.52 -29.75
N LYS A 1014 -19.94 -22.06 -30.82
CA LYS A 1014 -21.14 -21.20 -30.74
C LYS A 1014 -22.34 -21.92 -30.12
N THR A 1015 -22.56 -23.18 -30.50
CA THR A 1015 -23.65 -24.00 -29.95
C THR A 1015 -23.44 -24.31 -28.47
N ALA A 1016 -22.20 -24.64 -28.06
CA ALA A 1016 -21.86 -24.84 -26.65
C ALA A 1016 -22.02 -23.56 -25.80
N ALA A 1017 -21.66 -22.39 -26.33
CA ALA A 1017 -21.82 -21.11 -25.64
C ALA A 1017 -23.31 -20.71 -25.47
N ALA A 1018 -24.14 -20.94 -26.50
CA ALA A 1018 -25.56 -20.62 -26.48
C ALA A 1018 -26.33 -21.49 -25.45
N GLU A 1019 -26.06 -22.80 -25.41
CA GLU A 1019 -26.71 -23.70 -24.46
C GLU A 1019 -26.37 -23.36 -23.01
N ARG A 1020 -25.12 -22.97 -22.74
CA ARG A 1020 -24.67 -22.55 -21.40
C ARG A 1020 -25.27 -21.22 -20.95
N LEU A 1021 -25.45 -20.26 -21.87
CA LEU A 1021 -26.15 -19.00 -21.58
C LEU A 1021 -27.60 -19.26 -21.18
N ARG A 1022 -28.29 -20.17 -21.88
CA ARG A 1022 -29.66 -20.59 -21.56
C ARG A 1022 -29.78 -21.15 -20.14
N ILE A 1023 -28.90 -22.07 -19.76
CA ILE A 1023 -28.86 -22.67 -18.41
C ILE A 1023 -28.58 -21.61 -17.34
N SER A 1024 -27.73 -20.61 -17.63
CA SER A 1024 -27.42 -19.54 -16.68
C SER A 1024 -28.60 -18.60 -16.44
N MET A 1025 -29.37 -18.29 -17.49
CA MET A 1025 -30.56 -17.44 -17.42
C MET A 1025 -31.71 -18.12 -16.65
N GLU A 1026 -31.91 -19.42 -16.86
CA GLU A 1026 -32.90 -20.21 -16.10
C GLU A 1026 -32.59 -20.24 -14.59
N LYS A 1027 -31.31 -20.35 -14.21
CA LYS A 1027 -30.90 -20.31 -12.80
C LYS A 1027 -31.07 -18.93 -12.16
N ILE A 1028 -30.80 -17.84 -12.87
CA ILE A 1028 -31.02 -16.47 -12.36
C ILE A 1028 -32.51 -16.20 -12.12
N ALA A 1029 -33.39 -16.71 -12.99
CA ALA A 1029 -34.84 -16.61 -12.81
C ALA A 1029 -35.32 -17.34 -11.53
N LEU A 1030 -34.76 -18.52 -11.24
CA LEU A 1030 -35.01 -19.26 -9.99
C LEU A 1030 -34.55 -18.50 -8.74
N PHE A 1031 -33.39 -17.84 -8.76
CA PHE A 1031 -32.91 -17.04 -7.62
C PHE A 1031 -33.71 -15.76 -7.38
N LYS A 1032 -34.29 -15.16 -8.43
CA LYS A 1032 -35.20 -14.01 -8.28
C LYS A 1032 -36.54 -14.41 -7.64
N ALA A 1033 -37.01 -15.63 -7.87
CA ALA A 1033 -38.25 -16.13 -7.28
C ALA A 1033 -38.13 -16.50 -5.78
N ALA A 1034 -36.90 -16.60 -5.24
CA ALA A 1034 -36.64 -17.12 -3.89
C ALA A 1034 -36.41 -16.04 -2.79
N LYS A 1035 -36.67 -14.75 -3.04
CA LYS A 1035 -36.61 -13.69 -1.99
C LYS A 1035 -37.98 -13.47 -1.33
N PRO A 1036 -38.07 -13.38 0.02
CA PRO A 1036 -39.34 -13.07 0.70
C PRO A 1036 -39.70 -11.57 0.56
N PRO A 1037 -41.00 -11.22 0.53
CA PRO A 1037 -41.44 -9.84 0.30
C PRO A 1037 -41.24 -8.96 1.55
N PRO A 1038 -40.69 -7.73 1.42
CA PRO A 1038 -40.65 -6.73 2.49
C PRO A 1038 -42.02 -6.02 2.66
N GLN A 1039 -42.33 -5.60 3.89
CA GLN A 1039 -43.54 -4.86 4.27
C GLN A 1039 -43.60 -3.44 3.67
N PRO A 1040 -44.81 -2.89 3.41
CA PRO A 1040 -44.98 -1.65 2.65
C PRO A 1040 -44.80 -0.39 3.51
N PRO A 1041 -44.12 0.66 3.03
CA PRO A 1041 -44.30 2.03 3.47
C PRO A 1041 -45.52 2.69 2.79
N LYS A 1042 -46.08 3.67 3.49
CA LYS A 1042 -47.31 4.40 3.21
C LYS A 1042 -47.30 5.17 1.88
N GLU A 1043 -48.49 5.23 1.28
CA GLU A 1043 -48.88 5.97 0.09
C GLU A 1043 -48.76 7.49 0.29
N GLU A 1044 -48.03 8.17 -0.59
CA GLU A 1044 -48.26 9.57 -0.97
C GLU A 1044 -48.14 9.69 -2.51
N GLU A 1045 -49.33 9.79 -3.12
CA GLU A 1045 -49.73 10.53 -4.34
C GLU A 1045 -48.80 10.48 -5.58
N GLU A 1046 -49.15 9.61 -6.53
CA GLU A 1046 -48.80 9.70 -7.95
C GLU A 1046 -49.89 10.46 -8.72
N GLU A 1047 -49.64 11.69 -9.16
CA GLU A 1047 -50.21 12.26 -10.39
C GLU A 1047 -49.22 13.29 -10.95
N ASP A 1048 -48.43 12.88 -11.95
CA ASP A 1048 -47.98 13.70 -13.10
C ASP A 1048 -46.78 13.03 -13.81
N GLU A 1049 -47.02 12.10 -14.75
CA GLU A 1049 -46.04 11.76 -15.82
C GLU A 1049 -46.70 11.10 -17.07
N ASP A 1050 -47.95 11.44 -17.41
CA ASP A 1050 -48.65 10.86 -18.57
C ASP A 1050 -48.56 11.68 -19.89
N GLN A 1051 -47.57 12.58 -20.04
CA GLN A 1051 -47.42 13.43 -21.24
C GLN A 1051 -46.11 13.30 -22.04
N LYS A 1052 -45.29 12.25 -21.86
CA LYS A 1052 -44.05 12.08 -22.67
C LYS A 1052 -43.86 10.71 -23.34
N LYS A 1053 -44.94 10.03 -23.75
CA LYS A 1053 -44.88 8.78 -24.55
C LYS A 1053 -45.59 8.85 -25.91
N LYS A 1054 -45.55 9.97 -26.61
CA LYS A 1054 -46.15 10.11 -27.96
C LYS A 1054 -45.29 10.78 -29.03
N GLU A 1055 -43.96 10.69 -28.94
CA GLU A 1055 -43.08 10.92 -30.08
C GLU A 1055 -41.98 9.85 -30.04
N ASN A 1056 -42.13 8.75 -30.79
CA ASN A 1056 -41.03 7.87 -31.24
C ASN A 1056 -41.49 6.69 -32.13
N ASP A 1057 -42.40 6.91 -33.08
CA ASP A 1057 -42.70 5.92 -34.14
C ASP A 1057 -42.47 6.54 -35.53
N ASP A 1058 -41.74 5.83 -36.41
CA ASP A 1058 -41.63 6.13 -37.86
C ASP A 1058 -42.55 5.19 -38.67
N GLU A 1059 -42.99 5.65 -39.85
CA GLU A 1059 -44.11 5.18 -40.70
C GLU A 1059 -44.06 3.73 -41.25
N ASN A 1060 -43.27 2.81 -40.70
CA ASN A 1060 -43.29 1.40 -41.13
C ASN A 1060 -43.28 0.35 -40.00
N GLY A 1061 -43.59 0.75 -38.75
CA GLY A 1061 -44.01 -0.20 -37.71
C GLY A 1061 -42.95 -1.15 -37.15
N ASN A 1062 -41.67 -0.75 -37.11
CA ASN A 1062 -40.61 -1.43 -36.34
C ASN A 1062 -40.09 -0.54 -35.19
N PRO A 1063 -39.77 -1.10 -34.01
CA PRO A 1063 -39.22 -0.33 -32.88
C PRO A 1063 -37.79 0.16 -33.13
N LYS A 1064 -37.48 1.42 -32.77
CA LYS A 1064 -36.11 1.96 -32.75
C LYS A 1064 -35.26 1.24 -31.69
N GLU A 1065 -34.26 0.49 -32.14
CA GLU A 1065 -33.18 -0.01 -31.28
C GLU A 1065 -32.38 1.16 -30.66
N PRO A 1066 -31.94 1.06 -29.40
CA PRO A 1066 -31.04 2.04 -28.81
C PRO A 1066 -29.65 1.94 -29.45
N SER A 1067 -29.34 2.89 -30.33
CA SER A 1067 -28.01 3.09 -30.90
C SER A 1067 -27.10 3.77 -29.87
N THR A 1068 -26.26 2.97 -29.19
CA THR A 1068 -24.87 3.29 -28.78
C THR A 1068 -24.29 2.14 -27.94
N LEU A 1069 -24.35 0.93 -28.50
CA LEU A 1069 -23.40 -0.13 -28.17
C LEU A 1069 -22.85 -0.59 -29.51
N SER A 1070 -21.79 0.07 -29.97
CA SER A 1070 -21.02 -0.41 -31.11
C SER A 1070 -20.52 -1.81 -30.75
N THR A 1071 -21.00 -2.82 -31.47
CA THR A 1071 -20.41 -4.15 -31.49
C THR A 1071 -18.93 -3.98 -31.83
N LEU A 1072 -18.07 -4.14 -30.83
CA LEU A 1072 -16.62 -4.03 -30.99
C LEU A 1072 -16.18 -5.04 -32.05
N THR A 1073 -15.44 -4.59 -33.06
CA THR A 1073 -14.82 -5.50 -34.03
C THR A 1073 -13.75 -6.34 -33.31
N ALA A 1074 -13.40 -7.51 -33.86
CA ALA A 1074 -12.36 -8.38 -33.30
C ALA A 1074 -11.04 -7.61 -33.04
N GLU A 1075 -10.74 -6.61 -33.88
CA GLU A 1075 -9.59 -5.71 -33.76
C GLU A 1075 -9.67 -4.77 -32.55
N GLU A 1076 -10.87 -4.29 -32.17
CA GLU A 1076 -11.07 -3.42 -31.01
C GLU A 1076 -11.06 -4.21 -29.68
N VAL A 1077 -11.54 -5.45 -29.71
CA VAL A 1077 -11.42 -6.40 -28.58
C VAL A 1077 -9.96 -6.81 -28.38
N GLU A 1078 -9.23 -7.06 -29.47
CA GLU A 1078 -7.79 -7.36 -29.48
C GLU A 1078 -6.97 -6.16 -28.95
N HIS A 1079 -7.30 -4.93 -29.36
CA HIS A 1079 -6.63 -3.71 -28.91
C HIS A 1079 -6.88 -3.41 -27.41
N ARG A 1080 -8.08 -3.70 -26.89
CA ARG A 1080 -8.39 -3.57 -25.44
C ARG A 1080 -7.82 -4.72 -24.61
N ALA A 1081 -7.75 -5.92 -25.16
CA ALA A 1081 -7.03 -7.04 -24.56
C ALA A 1081 -5.52 -6.75 -24.45
N LEU A 1082 -4.93 -6.13 -25.49
CA LEU A 1082 -3.54 -5.65 -25.50
C LEU A 1082 -3.27 -4.57 -24.45
N GLN A 1083 -4.17 -3.59 -24.30
CA GLN A 1083 -4.03 -2.55 -23.26
C GLN A 1083 -4.16 -3.12 -21.84
N SER A 1084 -5.05 -4.09 -21.62
CA SER A 1084 -5.24 -4.73 -20.31
C SER A 1084 -4.11 -5.69 -19.95
N ALA A 1085 -3.53 -6.40 -20.93
CA ALA A 1085 -2.35 -7.26 -20.75
C ALA A 1085 -1.09 -6.46 -20.36
N VAL A 1086 -0.86 -5.30 -20.98
CA VAL A 1086 0.27 -4.40 -20.67
C VAL A 1086 0.14 -3.78 -19.27
N LEU A 1087 -1.07 -3.43 -18.84
CA LEU A 1087 -1.34 -2.88 -17.51
C LEU A 1087 -1.23 -3.94 -16.39
N GLN A 1088 -1.52 -5.22 -16.67
CA GLN A 1088 -1.38 -6.30 -15.69
C GLN A 1088 0.07 -6.76 -15.51
N GLU A 1089 0.88 -6.83 -16.57
CA GLU A 1089 2.33 -7.12 -16.48
C GLU A 1089 3.06 -6.08 -15.61
N TRP A 1090 2.64 -4.81 -15.71
CA TRP A 1090 3.10 -3.73 -14.83
C TRP A 1090 2.80 -3.99 -13.33
N HIS A 1091 1.67 -4.62 -13.01
CA HIS A 1091 1.31 -4.97 -11.62
C HIS A 1091 2.06 -6.22 -11.11
N ILE A 1092 2.41 -7.17 -11.98
CA ILE A 1092 3.18 -8.37 -11.62
C ILE A 1092 4.65 -7.99 -11.33
N LEU A 1093 5.24 -7.11 -12.13
CA LEU A 1093 6.56 -6.48 -11.88
C LEU A 1093 6.63 -5.71 -10.55
N CYS A 1094 5.51 -5.17 -10.07
CA CYS A 1094 5.41 -4.52 -8.77
C CYS A 1094 5.35 -5.54 -7.62
N LYS A 1095 4.74 -6.72 -7.81
CA LYS A 1095 4.69 -7.80 -6.80
C LYS A 1095 6.00 -8.56 -6.65
N GLU A 1096 6.77 -8.77 -7.73
CA GLU A 1096 8.06 -9.46 -7.64
C GLU A 1096 9.15 -8.62 -6.92
N LYS A 1097 9.01 -7.29 -6.91
CA LYS A 1097 9.83 -6.40 -6.07
C LYS A 1097 9.56 -6.54 -4.57
N ALA A 1098 8.37 -6.99 -4.17
CA ALA A 1098 8.03 -7.19 -2.76
C ALA A 1098 8.56 -8.53 -2.19
N VAL A 1099 8.80 -9.55 -3.03
CA VAL A 1099 9.28 -10.87 -2.61
C VAL A 1099 10.82 -10.95 -2.56
N LYS A 1100 11.54 -10.05 -3.24
CA LYS A 1100 13.02 -9.95 -3.14
C LYS A 1100 13.53 -9.07 -1.98
N VAL A 1101 12.64 -8.61 -1.10
CA VAL A 1101 12.99 -7.90 0.16
C VAL A 1101 12.58 -8.73 1.40
N GLN A 1102 12.33 -10.04 1.23
CA GLN A 1102 12.40 -11.02 2.32
C GLN A 1102 13.58 -11.95 2.12
#